data_AF-A0A0F4YSK0-F1
#
_entry.id   AF-A0A0F4YSK0-F1
#
_cell.length_a   1.000
_cell.length_b   1.000
_cell.length_c   1.000
_cell.angle_alpha   90.00
_cell.angle_beta   90.00
_cell.angle_gamma   90.00
#
_symmetry.space_group_name_H-M   'P 1'
#
loop_
_entity.id
_entity.type
_entity.pdbx_description
1 polymer ?
#
loop_
_entity_poly.entity_id
_entity_poly.type
_entity_poly.pdbx_seq_one_letter_code
_entity_poly.pdbx_strand_id
1 'polypeptide(L)'
;MAPGVVDTLPTPPHQLKGTVDLNLFPDGLKTTGQHPPIYEELKPFEAFPKEITGPTVWTAEEYREHPEKWTHRFTEEELEELSTTADKFIASGTPLTGISKSNFPLPKLGPFLLELRDDLLNGKGFILFKGLPVQEWGNHKSAVAYMGLGTYLGYFVSQNSRGHVLGHVKDLGEDPTQIDKVRIYRTNARQYFHADDSDIVGLLCIARALEGGESDVVSSHHVYNVLYKERPDVLKTLSEPIWYFDRKGETSKGQEEWIRTSVIYLERGENPRVYTKWDPYYVRSLTRFSDKGLIPPLSDAQQEALRVLEETCQRLSLHMILEVGDIQFLANSHVLHARTAYKDHLPPAPRRHLMRLWLATPESEGGWRLPFWDSNEKKRGGIQVDDTPPVAPLDAEPPYIVLLSKESICSKGLLSLVLYALMPPRRIHIAVLDTDVPVPTVYAARGLYSSQFRVLLQAAAARLNASGLFADGPVEVHTTAYDVVGGALPPLSLLRTQPRQHTKDDEVQRKFGPLGPVDALLITGSSASAYRLDLYPWIAPLQSFIQTVSSSSNKAECHDNGYVSVAACPDGYEVGIHPIALNPAFVRAFPGIEARLPGQQGQQMMRIQLIHGDRVTASESESGSGSALLPSPWLNIGSTNKSPIQGLYHPSRVLTYQGHFEFDTSVNRETCLEFARRQGWSDADRESYLAQIGRASAAAAAIPGDGDDDDAKIAAEIVLMFLAGVEESLCGGGQTATAVSRNGLVTPPLAEPEQEKI
;
A
#
# COMPACT_ATOMS: atom_id res chain seq x y z
N MET A 1 19.53 -1.10 23.53
CA MET A 1 18.24 -0.42 23.81
C MET A 1 18.48 0.96 24.43
N ALA A 2 18.91 1.93 23.62
CA ALA A 2 18.69 3.36 23.87
C ALA A 2 17.40 3.82 23.14
N PRO A 3 16.90 5.07 23.27
CA PRO A 3 15.55 5.45 22.82
C PRO A 3 15.36 6.80 22.07
N GLY A 4 14.33 6.95 21.22
CA GLY A 4 13.98 8.20 20.48
C GLY A 4 13.68 8.07 18.97
N VAL A 5 14.15 9.00 18.12
CA VAL A 5 13.61 9.43 16.80
C VAL A 5 13.20 8.27 15.89
N VAL A 6 11.93 7.85 15.86
CA VAL A 6 10.70 8.61 15.51
C VAL A 6 10.84 9.35 14.18
N ASP A 7 10.57 8.64 13.07
CA ASP A 7 9.89 9.31 11.95
C ASP A 7 8.62 9.94 12.50
N THR A 8 8.40 11.23 12.25
CA THR A 8 7.08 11.81 12.50
C THR A 8 6.10 11.11 11.55
N LEU A 9 5.28 10.24 12.14
CA LEU A 9 4.07 9.68 11.52
C LEU A 9 3.41 10.74 10.64
N PRO A 10 2.89 10.40 9.43
CA PRO A 10 2.06 11.33 8.69
C PRO A 10 0.96 11.76 9.64
N THR A 11 1.00 13.04 10.01
CA THR A 11 0.27 13.62 11.14
C THR A 11 -1.14 13.08 11.14
N PRO A 12 -1.46 12.09 12.01
CA PRO A 12 -2.69 11.33 11.85
C PRO A 12 -3.82 12.35 11.99
N PRO A 13 -4.82 12.40 11.09
CA PRO A 13 -5.44 13.69 10.76
C PRO A 13 -6.10 14.47 11.91
N HIS A 14 -6.40 13.81 13.03
CA HIS A 14 -6.73 14.41 14.31
C HIS A 14 -5.63 15.32 14.95
N GLN A 15 -4.43 15.32 14.38
CA GLN A 15 -3.28 16.16 14.73
C GLN A 15 -2.97 17.19 13.62
N LEU A 16 -3.60 17.06 12.43
CA LEU A 16 -3.47 18.06 11.37
C LEU A 16 -4.20 19.31 11.85
N LYS A 17 -3.45 20.35 12.22
CA LYS A 17 -3.99 21.70 12.42
C LYS A 17 -4.31 22.39 11.08
N GLY A 18 -5.08 21.69 10.24
CA GLY A 18 -5.78 22.26 9.11
C GLY A 18 -7.26 22.37 9.44
N THR A 19 -7.90 23.45 9.04
CA THR A 19 -9.37 23.53 9.08
C THR A 19 -9.92 22.53 8.06
N VAL A 20 -10.40 21.39 8.54
CA VAL A 20 -11.14 20.43 7.72
C VAL A 20 -12.38 21.13 7.19
N ASP A 21 -12.56 21.17 5.85
CA ASP A 21 -13.74 21.76 5.26
C ASP A 21 -14.96 20.85 5.52
N LEU A 22 -15.77 21.25 6.50
CA LEU A 22 -16.96 20.52 6.91
C LEU A 22 -18.02 20.43 5.79
N ASN A 23 -17.96 21.31 4.79
CA ASN A 23 -18.86 21.25 3.63
C ASN A 23 -18.62 20.00 2.76
N LEU A 24 -17.43 19.38 2.86
CA LEU A 24 -17.10 18.11 2.20
C LEU A 24 -17.70 16.87 2.90
N PHE A 25 -18.41 17.05 4.01
CA PHE A 25 -18.95 15.97 4.84
C PHE A 25 -20.41 16.27 5.22
N PRO A 26 -21.36 16.18 4.26
CA PRO A 26 -22.76 16.61 4.45
C PRO A 26 -23.48 15.92 5.61
N ASP A 27 -23.05 14.69 5.95
CA ASP A 27 -23.60 13.88 7.04
C ASP A 27 -22.70 13.83 8.28
N GLY A 28 -21.94 14.90 8.50
CA GLY A 28 -21.04 15.04 9.65
C GLY A 28 -19.67 14.40 9.44
N LEU A 29 -18.69 14.87 10.20
CA LEU A 29 -17.29 14.53 10.00
C LEU A 29 -16.95 13.11 10.44
N LYS A 30 -17.33 12.73 11.67
CA LYS A 30 -16.84 11.52 12.34
C LYS A 30 -17.86 10.39 12.26
N THR A 31 -17.37 9.16 12.32
CA THR A 31 -18.18 8.02 12.77
C THR A 31 -18.08 7.93 14.29
N THR A 32 -19.03 7.32 14.97
CA THR A 32 -18.98 7.23 16.45
C THR A 32 -17.87 6.29 16.94
N GLY A 33 -17.57 5.24 16.17
CA GLY A 33 -16.54 4.25 16.47
C GLY A 33 -17.09 3.04 17.24
N GLN A 34 -16.19 2.16 17.67
CA GLN A 34 -16.56 1.02 18.53
C GLN A 34 -16.82 1.49 19.97
N HIS A 35 -17.93 1.04 20.56
CA HIS A 35 -18.33 1.35 21.94
C HIS A 35 -18.81 0.11 22.68
N PRO A 36 -18.67 0.06 24.02
CA PRO A 36 -19.39 -0.92 24.83
C PRO A 36 -20.90 -0.67 24.72
N PRO A 37 -21.74 -1.71 24.89
CA PRO A 37 -23.18 -1.52 25.01
C PRO A 37 -23.53 -0.79 26.31
N ILE A 38 -24.73 -0.24 26.38
CA ILE A 38 -25.31 0.25 27.63
C ILE A 38 -25.73 -0.98 28.43
N TYR A 39 -24.99 -1.32 29.49
CA TYR A 39 -25.15 -2.59 30.22
C TYR A 39 -26.52 -2.72 30.88
N GLU A 40 -27.13 -1.60 31.26
CA GLU A 40 -28.48 -1.52 31.84
C GLU A 40 -29.59 -1.84 30.83
N GLU A 41 -29.31 -1.71 29.53
CA GLU A 41 -30.27 -2.03 28.47
C GLU A 41 -30.23 -3.52 28.09
N LEU A 42 -29.13 -4.21 28.38
CA LEU A 42 -28.96 -5.65 28.12
C LEU A 42 -30.00 -6.49 28.85
N LYS A 43 -30.39 -7.60 28.22
CA LYS A 43 -31.44 -8.50 28.72
C LYS A 43 -30.83 -9.84 29.11
N PRO A 44 -31.32 -10.49 30.18
CA PRO A 44 -30.91 -11.85 30.51
C PRO A 44 -31.42 -12.83 29.45
N PHE A 45 -30.75 -13.98 29.30
CA PHE A 45 -31.08 -14.99 28.29
C PHE A 45 -32.56 -15.41 28.32
N GLU A 46 -33.16 -15.46 29.51
CA GLU A 46 -34.55 -15.86 29.74
C GLU A 46 -35.59 -14.87 29.15
N ALA A 47 -35.17 -13.67 28.75
CA ALA A 47 -36.00 -12.68 28.05
C ALA A 47 -35.94 -12.78 26.51
N PHE A 48 -35.00 -13.56 25.96
CA PHE A 48 -34.89 -13.75 24.51
C PHE A 48 -36.00 -14.70 23.99
N PRO A 49 -36.44 -14.56 22.72
CA PRO A 49 -37.45 -15.42 22.14
C PRO A 49 -36.95 -16.87 22.02
N LYS A 50 -37.84 -17.84 22.25
CA LYS A 50 -37.50 -19.27 22.07
C LYS A 50 -37.33 -19.68 20.60
N GLU A 51 -37.94 -18.90 19.72
CA GLU A 51 -37.93 -19.06 18.28
C GLU A 51 -38.17 -17.68 17.68
N ILE A 52 -37.34 -17.30 16.71
CA ILE A 52 -37.51 -16.12 15.87
C ILE A 52 -38.32 -16.55 14.64
N THR A 53 -39.27 -15.71 14.22
CA THR A 53 -40.08 -15.91 13.02
C THR A 53 -40.09 -14.64 12.17
N GLY A 54 -40.34 -14.77 10.87
CA GLY A 54 -40.39 -13.64 9.92
C GLY A 54 -39.34 -13.75 8.80
N PRO A 55 -39.28 -12.75 7.89
CA PRO A 55 -38.51 -12.82 6.64
C PRO A 55 -36.98 -12.80 6.82
N THR A 56 -36.51 -12.43 8.02
CA THR A 56 -35.09 -12.49 8.42
C THR A 56 -34.63 -13.92 8.74
N VAL A 57 -35.56 -14.87 8.88
CA VAL A 57 -35.28 -16.31 9.11
C VAL A 57 -35.44 -17.05 7.78
N TRP A 58 -34.32 -17.54 7.25
CA TRP A 58 -34.29 -18.25 5.98
C TRP A 58 -33.21 -19.32 5.96
N THR A 59 -33.39 -20.35 5.12
CA THR A 59 -32.42 -21.41 4.85
C THR A 59 -31.65 -21.15 3.55
N ALA A 60 -30.48 -21.78 3.41
CA ALA A 60 -29.69 -21.65 2.18
C ALA A 60 -30.41 -22.28 0.97
N GLU A 61 -31.19 -23.33 1.19
CA GLU A 61 -31.96 -24.07 0.19
C GLU A 61 -32.98 -23.17 -0.52
N GLU A 62 -33.72 -22.33 0.23
CA GLU A 62 -34.74 -21.40 -0.27
C GLU A 62 -34.25 -20.43 -1.36
N TYR A 63 -32.95 -20.14 -1.36
CA TYR A 63 -32.27 -19.20 -2.25
C TYR A 63 -31.32 -19.87 -3.25
N ARG A 64 -30.72 -21.01 -2.90
CA ARG A 64 -29.87 -21.80 -3.80
C ARG A 64 -30.66 -22.33 -5.00
N GLU A 65 -31.91 -22.72 -4.78
CA GLU A 65 -32.83 -23.20 -5.81
C GLU A 65 -33.54 -22.06 -6.56
N HIS A 66 -33.42 -20.81 -6.06
CA HIS A 66 -34.19 -19.65 -6.50
C HIS A 66 -33.34 -18.36 -6.56
N PRO A 67 -32.34 -18.27 -7.45
CA PRO A 67 -31.48 -17.10 -7.59
C PRO A 67 -32.26 -15.80 -7.87
N GLU A 68 -33.40 -15.88 -8.56
CA GLU A 68 -34.27 -14.75 -8.88
C GLU A 68 -34.81 -13.99 -7.64
N LYS A 69 -34.83 -14.62 -6.46
CA LYS A 69 -35.29 -13.97 -5.22
C LYS A 69 -34.26 -13.03 -4.59
N TRP A 70 -32.99 -13.13 -4.97
CA TRP A 70 -31.89 -12.41 -4.33
C TRP A 70 -30.83 -11.84 -5.29
N THR A 71 -31.03 -11.99 -6.61
CA THR A 71 -30.18 -11.33 -7.62
C THR A 71 -30.92 -10.22 -8.37
N HIS A 72 -30.30 -9.04 -8.49
CA HIS A 72 -30.75 -7.97 -9.37
C HIS A 72 -29.76 -7.79 -10.52
N ARG A 73 -30.15 -8.08 -11.77
CA ARG A 73 -29.31 -7.74 -12.92
C ARG A 73 -29.59 -6.31 -13.33
N PHE A 74 -28.56 -5.47 -13.39
CA PHE A 74 -28.73 -4.11 -13.88
C PHE A 74 -29.28 -4.14 -15.31
N THR A 75 -30.32 -3.36 -15.55
CA THR A 75 -30.85 -3.11 -16.90
C THR A 75 -29.97 -2.10 -17.63
N GLU A 76 -30.07 -2.05 -18.97
CA GLU A 76 -29.35 -1.05 -19.78
C GLU A 76 -29.69 0.38 -19.36
N GLU A 77 -30.95 0.64 -18.99
CA GLU A 77 -31.45 1.93 -18.53
C GLU A 77 -30.87 2.34 -17.15
N GLU A 78 -30.72 1.38 -16.23
CA GLU A 78 -30.06 1.60 -14.93
C GLU A 78 -28.56 1.85 -15.09
N LEU A 79 -27.89 1.10 -16.00
CA LEU A 79 -26.47 1.31 -16.30
C LEU A 79 -26.21 2.65 -16.99
N GLU A 80 -27.09 3.10 -17.88
CA GLU A 80 -27.02 4.42 -18.52
C GLU A 80 -27.23 5.54 -17.48
N GLU A 81 -28.20 5.41 -16.58
CA GLU A 81 -28.44 6.34 -15.48
C GLU A 81 -27.22 6.44 -14.55
N LEU A 82 -26.69 5.30 -14.07
CA LEU A 82 -25.49 5.25 -13.23
C LEU A 82 -24.26 5.84 -13.93
N SER A 83 -24.03 5.46 -15.20
CA SER A 83 -22.93 5.98 -16.02
C SER A 83 -22.97 7.50 -16.13
N THR A 84 -24.14 8.04 -16.52
CA THR A 84 -24.36 9.46 -16.75
C THR A 84 -24.28 10.27 -15.47
N THR A 85 -24.81 9.74 -14.35
CA THR A 85 -24.76 10.42 -13.05
C THR A 85 -23.35 10.39 -12.47
N ALA A 86 -22.60 9.30 -12.66
CA ALA A 86 -21.17 9.22 -12.30
C ALA A 86 -20.31 10.23 -13.08
N ASP A 87 -20.49 10.34 -14.40
CA ASP A 87 -19.75 11.32 -15.20
C ASP A 87 -20.05 12.76 -14.78
N LYS A 88 -21.31 13.09 -14.48
CA LYS A 88 -21.71 14.39 -13.93
C LYS A 88 -21.09 14.67 -12.56
N PHE A 89 -21.05 13.67 -11.67
CA PHE A 89 -20.43 13.81 -10.35
C PHE A 89 -18.92 14.07 -10.48
N ILE A 90 -18.22 13.28 -11.30
CA ILE A 90 -16.79 13.46 -11.60
C ILE A 90 -16.53 14.86 -12.18
N ALA A 91 -17.34 15.30 -13.15
CA ALA A 91 -17.21 16.62 -13.77
C ALA A 91 -17.47 17.79 -12.80
N SER A 92 -18.16 17.55 -11.67
CA SER A 92 -18.38 18.59 -10.65
C SER A 92 -17.12 18.91 -9.83
N GLY A 93 -16.12 18.01 -9.83
CA GLY A 93 -14.92 18.13 -9.00
C GLY A 93 -15.16 17.87 -7.50
N THR A 94 -16.37 17.48 -7.10
CA THR A 94 -16.69 17.11 -5.72
C THR A 94 -15.91 15.86 -5.30
N PRO A 95 -15.16 15.86 -4.18
CA PRO A 95 -14.49 14.66 -3.68
C PRO A 95 -15.49 13.53 -3.36
N LEU A 96 -15.05 12.28 -3.51
CA LEU A 96 -15.86 11.09 -3.19
C LEU A 96 -16.44 11.09 -1.76
N THR A 97 -15.77 11.73 -0.79
CA THR A 97 -16.26 11.86 0.59
C THR A 97 -17.47 12.79 0.74
N GLY A 98 -17.68 13.68 -0.23
CA GLY A 98 -18.83 14.59 -0.32
C GLY A 98 -19.98 14.05 -1.20
N ILE A 99 -19.92 12.81 -1.65
CA ILE A 99 -21.02 12.18 -2.39
C ILE A 99 -22.23 11.99 -1.48
N SER A 100 -23.41 12.35 -1.98
CA SER A 100 -24.66 12.32 -1.24
C SER A 100 -25.83 12.08 -2.19
N LYS A 101 -26.96 11.64 -1.65
CA LYS A 101 -28.19 11.41 -2.43
C LYS A 101 -28.68 12.66 -3.18
N SER A 102 -28.33 13.87 -2.72
CA SER A 102 -28.72 15.12 -3.37
C SER A 102 -27.80 15.54 -4.52
N ASN A 103 -26.53 15.13 -4.54
CA ASN A 103 -25.60 15.38 -5.65
C ASN A 103 -25.33 14.14 -6.54
N PHE A 104 -25.88 12.98 -6.18
CA PHE A 104 -25.92 11.75 -6.98
C PHE A 104 -27.37 11.27 -7.22
N PRO A 105 -28.21 12.01 -7.97
CA PRO A 105 -29.61 11.66 -8.16
C PRO A 105 -29.80 10.51 -9.16
N LEU A 106 -30.40 9.42 -8.68
CA LEU A 106 -30.90 8.27 -9.44
C LEU A 106 -32.44 8.26 -9.43
N PRO A 107 -33.13 9.01 -10.32
CA PRO A 107 -34.59 9.05 -10.34
C PRO A 107 -35.25 7.73 -10.76
N LYS A 108 -34.61 6.87 -11.56
CA LYS A 108 -35.16 5.58 -12.01
C LYS A 108 -34.81 4.43 -11.07
N LEU A 109 -33.54 4.29 -10.71
CA LEU A 109 -33.05 3.22 -9.82
C LEU A 109 -33.30 3.53 -8.33
N GLY A 110 -33.39 4.81 -7.95
CA GLY A 110 -33.55 5.25 -6.57
C GLY A 110 -34.77 4.71 -5.80
N PRO A 111 -35.97 4.60 -6.41
CA PRO A 111 -37.12 3.94 -5.78
C PRO A 111 -36.82 2.48 -5.38
N PHE A 112 -36.23 1.69 -6.27
CA PHE A 112 -35.84 0.31 -5.98
C PHE A 112 -34.78 0.24 -4.87
N LEU A 113 -33.81 1.15 -4.83
CA LEU A 113 -32.81 1.18 -3.75
C LEU A 113 -33.43 1.49 -2.37
N LEU A 114 -34.57 2.19 -2.31
CA LEU A 114 -35.29 2.44 -1.06
C LEU A 114 -36.08 1.21 -0.60
N GLU A 115 -36.69 0.47 -1.52
CA GLU A 115 -37.33 -0.83 -1.23
C GLU A 115 -36.28 -1.86 -0.80
N LEU A 116 -35.14 -1.91 -1.48
CA LEU A 116 -34.00 -2.73 -1.11
C LEU A 116 -33.47 -2.39 0.29
N ARG A 117 -33.39 -1.11 0.66
CA ARG A 117 -32.96 -0.71 2.00
C ARG A 117 -33.87 -1.32 3.08
N ASP A 118 -35.18 -1.35 2.85
CA ASP A 118 -36.11 -1.99 3.78
C ASP A 118 -35.93 -3.52 3.80
N ASP A 119 -35.75 -4.17 2.65
CA ASP A 119 -35.48 -5.62 2.58
C ASP A 119 -34.12 -6.02 3.20
N LEU A 120 -33.11 -5.16 3.14
CA LEU A 120 -31.85 -5.36 3.88
C LEU A 120 -32.07 -5.25 5.40
N LEU A 121 -32.80 -4.24 5.87
CA LEU A 121 -32.99 -4.04 7.31
C LEU A 121 -34.01 -4.98 7.93
N ASN A 122 -35.11 -5.26 7.23
CA ASN A 122 -36.32 -5.88 7.78
C ASN A 122 -36.76 -7.14 7.02
N GLY A 123 -36.22 -7.36 5.80
CA GLY A 123 -36.48 -8.54 4.96
C GLY A 123 -35.38 -9.60 5.06
N LYS A 124 -34.90 -10.11 3.93
CA LYS A 124 -33.91 -11.21 3.90
C LYS A 124 -32.48 -10.79 4.27
N GLY A 125 -32.16 -9.50 4.22
CA GLY A 125 -30.87 -9.01 4.69
C GLY A 125 -29.70 -9.12 3.73
N PHE A 126 -29.90 -9.56 2.48
CA PHE A 126 -28.83 -9.56 1.47
C PHE A 126 -29.38 -9.47 0.03
N ILE A 127 -28.57 -8.96 -0.89
CA ILE A 127 -28.82 -8.99 -2.34
C ILE A 127 -27.49 -9.09 -3.11
N LEU A 128 -27.56 -9.62 -4.33
CA LEU A 128 -26.46 -9.64 -5.29
C LEU A 128 -26.85 -8.88 -6.57
N PHE A 129 -26.32 -7.68 -6.77
CA PHE A 129 -26.37 -7.03 -8.07
C PHE A 129 -25.41 -7.70 -9.05
N LYS A 130 -25.82 -7.83 -10.31
CA LYS A 130 -25.05 -8.46 -11.38
C LYS A 130 -24.75 -7.48 -12.51
N GLY A 131 -23.48 -7.39 -12.91
CA GLY A 131 -23.07 -6.81 -14.20
C GLY A 131 -22.82 -5.30 -14.24
N LEU A 132 -22.25 -4.70 -13.19
CA LEU A 132 -21.67 -3.37 -13.29
C LEU A 132 -20.42 -3.40 -14.22
N PRO A 133 -20.32 -2.56 -15.26
CA PRO A 133 -19.23 -2.61 -16.25
C PRO A 133 -17.92 -2.00 -15.72
N VAL A 134 -17.30 -2.67 -14.74
CA VAL A 134 -16.12 -2.18 -14.02
C VAL A 134 -14.84 -2.17 -14.87
N GLN A 135 -14.76 -3.01 -15.90
CA GLN A 135 -13.60 -3.06 -16.79
C GLN A 135 -13.61 -1.88 -17.77
N GLU A 136 -14.80 -1.50 -18.23
CA GLU A 136 -15.04 -0.38 -19.15
C GLU A 136 -14.97 0.97 -18.43
N TRP A 137 -15.45 1.05 -17.19
CA TRP A 137 -15.47 2.28 -16.39
C TRP A 137 -14.14 2.53 -15.66
N GLY A 138 -13.42 1.47 -15.29
CA GLY A 138 -12.22 1.55 -14.44
C GLY A 138 -12.51 2.03 -13.01
N ASN A 139 -11.53 1.84 -12.13
CA ASN A 139 -11.70 2.00 -10.68
C ASN A 139 -12.37 3.32 -10.24
N HIS A 140 -12.04 4.46 -10.86
CA HIS A 140 -12.58 5.74 -10.43
C HIS A 140 -14.09 5.87 -10.69
N LYS A 141 -14.56 5.62 -11.92
CA LYS A 141 -15.99 5.72 -12.25
C LYS A 141 -16.80 4.60 -11.61
N SER A 142 -16.23 3.40 -11.47
CA SER A 142 -16.84 2.33 -10.67
C SER A 142 -17.00 2.71 -9.20
N ALA A 143 -15.98 3.30 -8.57
CA ALA A 143 -16.06 3.79 -7.19
C ALA A 143 -17.13 4.88 -7.02
N VAL A 144 -17.19 5.85 -7.95
CA VAL A 144 -18.21 6.92 -7.94
C VAL A 144 -19.61 6.34 -8.03
N ALA A 145 -19.88 5.45 -9.00
CA ALA A 145 -21.21 4.84 -9.16
C ALA A 145 -21.58 3.97 -7.94
N TYR A 146 -20.62 3.20 -7.42
CA TYR A 146 -20.82 2.29 -6.30
C TYR A 146 -21.06 3.03 -4.97
N MET A 147 -20.31 4.09 -4.69
CA MET A 147 -20.62 4.99 -3.57
C MET A 147 -21.95 5.69 -3.79
N GLY A 148 -22.26 6.13 -5.02
CA GLY A 148 -23.55 6.71 -5.39
C GLY A 148 -24.75 5.84 -4.98
N LEU A 149 -24.71 4.54 -5.30
CA LEU A 149 -25.68 3.53 -4.82
C LEU A 149 -25.74 3.49 -3.29
N GLY A 150 -24.59 3.48 -2.61
CA GLY A 150 -24.49 3.46 -1.15
C GLY A 150 -25.26 4.58 -0.45
N THR A 151 -25.32 5.78 -1.05
CA THR A 151 -26.06 6.95 -0.49
C THR A 151 -27.57 6.73 -0.35
N TYR A 152 -28.14 5.71 -1.00
CA TYR A 152 -29.54 5.34 -0.89
C TYR A 152 -29.80 4.31 0.23
N LEU A 153 -28.76 3.59 0.66
CA LEU A 153 -28.86 2.50 1.64
C LEU A 153 -28.49 2.97 3.05
N GLY A 154 -27.51 3.86 3.20
CA GLY A 154 -27.12 4.41 4.50
C GLY A 154 -25.97 5.41 4.43
N TYR A 155 -25.46 5.80 5.59
CA TYR A 155 -24.37 6.78 5.72
C TYR A 155 -23.01 6.10 5.80
N PHE A 156 -22.03 6.57 5.03
CA PHE A 156 -20.68 5.99 5.07
C PHE A 156 -20.03 6.16 6.45
N VAL A 157 -19.56 5.03 7.00
CA VAL A 157 -18.76 4.98 8.22
C VAL A 157 -17.33 4.53 7.92
N SER A 158 -16.41 4.97 8.76
CA SER A 158 -15.00 4.61 8.59
C SER A 158 -14.76 3.14 8.94
N GLN A 159 -13.87 2.49 8.20
CA GLN A 159 -13.57 1.06 8.29
C GLN A 159 -12.23 0.75 8.96
N ASN A 160 -11.44 1.77 9.30
CA ASN A 160 -10.14 1.66 9.98
C ASN A 160 -9.69 3.02 10.54
N SER A 161 -8.64 3.00 11.36
CA SER A 161 -7.97 4.15 11.99
C SER A 161 -7.52 5.28 11.06
N ARG A 162 -7.45 5.07 9.75
CA ARG A 162 -7.09 6.09 8.74
C ARG A 162 -8.32 6.82 8.15
N GLY A 163 -9.54 6.51 8.58
CA GLY A 163 -10.73 7.18 8.07
C GLY A 163 -11.31 6.56 6.78
N HIS A 164 -10.85 5.39 6.32
CA HIS A 164 -11.28 4.87 5.01
C HIS A 164 -12.78 4.57 4.99
N VAL A 165 -13.56 5.30 4.19
CA VAL A 165 -14.98 5.01 3.92
C VAL A 165 -15.16 4.14 2.68
N LEU A 166 -14.23 4.21 1.73
CA LEU A 166 -14.06 3.23 0.66
C LEU A 166 -12.90 2.30 1.03
N GLY A 167 -13.25 1.05 1.32
CA GLY A 167 -12.31 0.00 1.72
C GLY A 167 -11.84 -0.82 0.52
N HIS A 168 -10.66 -1.44 0.64
CA HIS A 168 -10.08 -2.28 -0.40
C HIS A 168 -9.71 -3.65 0.19
N VAL A 169 -10.36 -4.71 -0.30
CA VAL A 169 -10.16 -6.09 0.14
C VAL A 169 -9.37 -6.83 -0.94
N LYS A 170 -8.06 -6.92 -0.73
CA LYS A 170 -7.05 -7.55 -1.58
C LYS A 170 -5.87 -7.99 -0.71
N ASP A 171 -5.17 -9.05 -1.11
CA ASP A 171 -3.95 -9.47 -0.41
C ASP A 171 -2.79 -8.51 -0.72
N LEU A 172 -2.16 -8.01 0.34
CA LEU A 172 -1.03 -7.09 0.31
C LEU A 172 0.30 -7.75 0.70
N GLY A 173 0.32 -9.08 0.87
CA GLY A 173 1.50 -9.84 1.30
C GLY A 173 1.75 -9.77 2.81
N GLU A 174 0.70 -9.52 3.59
CA GLU A 174 0.78 -9.41 5.06
C GLU A 174 0.65 -10.77 5.74
N ASP A 175 1.41 -11.00 6.81
CA ASP A 175 1.40 -12.25 7.59
C ASP A 175 0.07 -12.40 8.38
N PRO A 176 -0.81 -13.34 8.01
CA PRO A 176 -2.10 -13.52 8.69
C PRO A 176 -1.97 -14.07 10.12
N THR A 177 -0.79 -14.51 10.55
CA THR A 177 -0.55 -14.99 11.91
C THR A 177 -0.33 -13.86 12.92
N GLN A 178 0.01 -12.63 12.45
CA GLN A 178 0.10 -11.42 13.28
C GLN A 178 -1.30 -10.86 13.59
N ILE A 179 -2.16 -11.67 14.20
CA ILE A 179 -3.59 -11.39 14.39
C ILE A 179 -3.90 -10.13 15.20
N ASP A 180 -2.93 -9.56 15.93
CA ASP A 180 -3.01 -8.32 16.69
C ASP A 180 -2.71 -7.05 15.84
N LYS A 181 -1.98 -7.21 14.73
CA LYS A 181 -1.49 -6.10 13.87
C LYS A 181 -2.09 -6.11 12.46
N VAL A 182 -2.26 -7.30 11.89
CA VAL A 182 -2.75 -7.50 10.52
C VAL A 182 -4.27 -7.61 10.53
N ARG A 183 -4.91 -6.93 9.58
CA ARG A 183 -6.36 -7.06 9.32
C ARG A 183 -6.55 -8.13 8.26
N ILE A 184 -7.31 -9.19 8.58
CA ILE A 184 -7.43 -10.40 7.75
C ILE A 184 -7.85 -10.12 6.29
N TYR A 185 -8.64 -9.06 6.06
CA TYR A 185 -9.07 -8.63 4.73
C TYR A 185 -7.92 -8.18 3.80
N ARG A 186 -6.74 -7.85 4.37
CA ARG A 186 -5.48 -7.50 3.68
C ARG A 186 -4.61 -8.73 3.34
N THR A 187 -5.12 -9.93 3.58
CA THR A 187 -4.42 -11.22 3.39
C THR A 187 -5.26 -12.19 2.53
N ASN A 188 -4.64 -13.30 2.11
CA ASN A 188 -5.30 -14.39 1.37
C ASN A 188 -5.92 -15.50 2.24
N ALA A 189 -5.76 -15.45 3.56
CA ALA A 189 -6.26 -16.47 4.49
C ALA A 189 -7.80 -16.49 4.61
N ARG A 190 -8.39 -17.56 5.16
CA ARG A 190 -9.84 -17.64 5.41
C ARG A 190 -10.27 -16.52 6.37
N GLN A 191 -11.40 -15.87 6.07
CA GLN A 191 -12.09 -14.99 7.01
C GLN A 191 -13.34 -15.75 7.50
N TYR A 192 -13.37 -16.06 8.79
CA TYR A 192 -14.43 -16.81 9.46
C TYR A 192 -15.76 -16.04 9.51
N PHE A 193 -16.86 -16.68 9.97
CA PHE A 193 -18.15 -16.01 10.04
C PHE A 193 -18.12 -14.84 11.02
N HIS A 194 -18.53 -13.66 10.52
CA HIS A 194 -18.50 -12.40 11.25
C HIS A 194 -19.61 -11.44 10.75
N ALA A 195 -19.79 -10.37 11.51
CA ALA A 195 -20.53 -9.17 11.22
C ALA A 195 -19.57 -8.00 11.43
N ASP A 196 -19.36 -7.20 10.38
CA ASP A 196 -18.50 -6.01 10.42
C ASP A 196 -19.09 -4.95 11.40
N ASP A 197 -18.29 -3.97 11.84
CA ASP A 197 -18.75 -2.86 12.71
C ASP A 197 -19.58 -1.79 11.94
N SER A 198 -20.60 -2.21 11.21
CA SER A 198 -21.56 -1.35 10.50
C SER A 198 -22.96 -1.99 10.45
N ASP A 199 -23.99 -1.27 10.00
CA ASP A 199 -25.33 -1.85 9.83
C ASP A 199 -25.44 -2.64 8.51
N ILE A 200 -24.95 -2.05 7.42
CA ILE A 200 -24.91 -2.65 6.08
C ILE A 200 -23.45 -2.70 5.61
N VAL A 201 -23.10 -3.79 4.91
CA VAL A 201 -21.83 -3.96 4.18
C VAL A 201 -22.15 -4.08 2.70
N GLY A 202 -21.32 -3.47 1.87
CA GLY A 202 -21.28 -3.73 0.44
C GLY A 202 -19.92 -4.29 0.01
N LEU A 203 -19.90 -5.14 -1.01
CA LEU A 203 -18.69 -5.62 -1.68
C LEU A 203 -18.87 -5.59 -3.22
N LEU A 204 -18.19 -4.67 -3.90
CA LEU A 204 -18.09 -4.62 -5.37
C LEU A 204 -16.85 -5.41 -5.84
N CYS A 205 -17.03 -6.36 -6.77
CA CYS A 205 -15.93 -7.14 -7.33
C CYS A 205 -15.26 -6.45 -8.53
N ILE A 206 -14.01 -6.02 -8.35
CA ILE A 206 -13.16 -5.44 -9.41
C ILE A 206 -12.36 -6.54 -10.11
N ALA A 207 -11.80 -7.47 -9.34
CA ALA A 207 -11.05 -8.61 -9.85
C ALA A 207 -11.20 -9.83 -8.93
N ARG A 208 -11.21 -11.04 -9.53
CA ARG A 208 -11.33 -12.32 -8.82
C ARG A 208 -9.96 -12.88 -8.44
N ALA A 209 -9.97 -13.83 -7.50
CA ALA A 209 -8.84 -14.73 -7.28
C ALA A 209 -8.77 -15.79 -8.38
N LEU A 210 -7.62 -16.46 -8.50
CA LEU A 210 -7.44 -17.62 -9.37
C LEU A 210 -8.20 -18.84 -8.81
N GLU A 211 -8.10 -19.07 -7.50
CA GLU A 211 -8.76 -20.16 -6.77
C GLU A 211 -9.33 -19.62 -5.45
N GLY A 212 -10.57 -19.99 -5.12
CA GLY A 212 -11.25 -19.62 -3.86
C GLY A 212 -11.56 -18.12 -3.72
N GLY A 213 -11.70 -17.67 -2.47
CA GLY A 213 -12.00 -16.27 -2.15
C GLY A 213 -13.46 -15.88 -2.36
N GLU A 214 -14.31 -16.91 -2.43
CA GLU A 214 -15.76 -16.85 -2.53
C GLU A 214 -16.37 -16.38 -1.19
N SER A 215 -17.63 -16.00 -1.22
CA SER A 215 -18.36 -15.45 -0.08
C SER A 215 -19.41 -16.43 0.42
N ASP A 216 -19.46 -16.68 1.72
CA ASP A 216 -20.55 -17.43 2.35
C ASP A 216 -21.41 -16.47 3.18
N VAL A 217 -22.74 -16.61 3.15
CA VAL A 217 -23.68 -15.82 3.96
C VAL A 217 -24.67 -16.71 4.69
N VAL A 218 -25.12 -16.34 5.88
CA VAL A 218 -26.09 -17.12 6.66
C VAL A 218 -26.98 -16.21 7.51
N SER A 219 -28.29 -16.52 7.58
CA SER A 219 -29.22 -15.90 8.52
C SER A 219 -28.77 -16.20 9.95
N SER A 220 -28.38 -15.17 10.69
CA SER A 220 -28.04 -15.32 12.10
C SER A 220 -29.26 -15.65 12.95
N HIS A 221 -30.47 -15.29 12.50
CA HIS A 221 -31.72 -15.73 13.14
C HIS A 221 -32.01 -17.23 12.91
N HIS A 222 -31.68 -17.78 11.74
CA HIS A 222 -31.77 -19.22 11.51
C HIS A 222 -30.73 -19.98 12.37
N VAL A 223 -29.49 -19.48 12.42
CA VAL A 223 -28.45 -19.96 13.35
C VAL A 223 -28.92 -19.88 14.80
N TYR A 224 -29.53 -18.77 15.23
CA TYR A 224 -30.10 -18.59 16.56
C TYR A 224 -31.15 -19.66 16.88
N ASN A 225 -32.11 -19.91 15.98
CA ASN A 225 -33.14 -20.92 16.18
C ASN A 225 -32.56 -22.34 16.31
N VAL A 226 -31.55 -22.65 15.49
CA VAL A 226 -30.83 -23.94 15.55
C VAL A 226 -30.06 -24.06 16.87
N LEU A 227 -29.33 -23.03 17.30
CA LEU A 227 -28.63 -23.01 18.58
C LEU A 227 -29.60 -23.08 19.78
N TYR A 228 -30.75 -22.39 19.75
CA TYR A 228 -31.74 -22.47 20.85
C TYR A 228 -32.26 -23.90 21.02
N LYS A 229 -32.44 -24.63 19.91
CA LYS A 229 -32.93 -26.01 19.90
C LYS A 229 -31.85 -27.04 20.24
N GLU A 230 -30.64 -26.89 19.71
CA GLU A 230 -29.57 -27.90 19.78
C GLU A 230 -28.56 -27.64 20.92
N ARG A 231 -28.25 -26.37 21.21
CA ARG A 231 -27.24 -25.91 22.20
C ARG A 231 -27.65 -24.61 22.91
N PRO A 232 -28.77 -24.60 23.66
CA PRO A 232 -29.24 -23.41 24.38
C PRO A 232 -28.23 -22.91 25.44
N ASP A 233 -27.34 -23.77 25.90
CA ASP A 233 -26.21 -23.47 26.77
C ASP A 233 -25.16 -22.58 26.07
N VAL A 234 -24.78 -22.90 24.83
CA VAL A 234 -23.92 -22.05 24.00
C VAL A 234 -24.60 -20.72 23.71
N LEU A 235 -25.89 -20.75 23.36
CA LEU A 235 -26.64 -19.54 23.06
C LEU A 235 -26.74 -18.59 24.27
N LYS A 236 -26.92 -19.15 25.48
CA LYS A 236 -26.82 -18.39 26.72
C LYS A 236 -25.45 -17.74 26.87
N THR A 237 -24.36 -18.50 26.73
CA THR A 237 -22.98 -17.96 26.79
C THR A 237 -22.75 -16.83 25.79
N LEU A 238 -23.30 -16.92 24.57
CA LEU A 238 -23.20 -15.85 23.54
C LEU A 238 -23.99 -14.58 23.92
N SER A 239 -25.09 -14.70 24.67
CA SER A 239 -25.89 -13.55 25.13
C SER A 239 -25.30 -12.84 26.36
N GLU A 240 -24.54 -13.54 27.19
CA GLU A 240 -23.99 -12.99 28.44
C GLU A 240 -22.92 -11.91 28.19
N PRO A 241 -22.92 -10.79 28.95
CA PRO A 241 -21.94 -9.71 28.79
C PRO A 241 -20.59 -10.06 29.44
N ILE A 242 -20.00 -11.18 29.01
CA ILE A 242 -18.72 -11.74 29.49
C ILE A 242 -17.66 -11.76 28.39
N TRP A 243 -18.01 -11.33 27.18
CA TRP A 243 -17.10 -11.23 26.05
C TRP A 243 -16.30 -9.94 26.10
N TYR A 244 -15.14 -9.96 25.47
CA TYR A 244 -14.31 -8.78 25.23
C TYR A 244 -13.99 -8.76 23.73
N PHE A 245 -13.98 -7.59 23.11
CA PHE A 245 -13.49 -7.39 21.74
C PHE A 245 -12.31 -6.42 21.74
N ASP A 246 -11.18 -6.84 21.18
CA ASP A 246 -10.00 -6.01 20.95
C ASP A 246 -10.26 -4.98 19.84
N ARG A 247 -9.95 -3.71 20.11
CA ARG A 247 -9.95 -2.64 19.08
C ARG A 247 -8.81 -2.84 18.06
N LYS A 248 -7.84 -3.72 18.37
CA LYS A 248 -6.63 -4.04 17.60
C LYS A 248 -5.80 -2.80 17.31
N GLY A 249 -5.58 -2.00 18.35
CA GLY A 249 -4.83 -0.74 18.30
C GLY A 249 -5.58 0.47 17.74
N GLU A 250 -6.83 0.31 17.28
CA GLU A 250 -7.63 1.41 16.74
C GLU A 250 -8.44 2.10 17.87
N THR A 251 -7.69 2.69 18.80
CA THR A 251 -8.18 3.24 20.08
C THR A 251 -7.99 4.75 20.13
N SER A 252 -9.04 5.51 20.50
CA SER A 252 -8.94 6.97 20.70
C SER A 252 -8.37 7.32 22.08
N LYS A 253 -7.86 8.54 22.25
CA LYS A 253 -7.33 9.04 23.52
C LYS A 253 -8.38 8.95 24.64
N GLY A 254 -8.04 8.23 25.71
CA GLY A 254 -8.91 8.02 26.86
C GLY A 254 -9.90 6.84 26.71
N GLN A 255 -9.86 6.09 25.61
CA GLN A 255 -10.56 4.81 25.50
C GLN A 255 -9.66 3.64 25.95
N GLU A 256 -10.28 2.59 26.46
CA GLU A 256 -9.64 1.28 26.67
C GLU A 256 -9.37 0.60 25.32
N GLU A 257 -8.31 -0.21 25.22
CA GLU A 257 -7.97 -0.95 23.99
C GLU A 257 -8.95 -2.09 23.66
N TRP A 258 -9.91 -2.37 24.54
CA TRP A 258 -10.96 -3.37 24.36
C TRP A 258 -12.33 -2.82 24.78
N ILE A 259 -13.39 -3.48 24.35
CA ILE A 259 -14.75 -3.29 24.87
C ILE A 259 -15.24 -4.58 25.52
N ARG A 260 -15.90 -4.49 26.68
CA ARG A 260 -16.66 -5.60 27.26
C ARG A 260 -18.06 -5.61 26.66
N THR A 261 -18.56 -6.78 26.28
CA THR A 261 -19.61 -6.91 25.26
C THR A 261 -20.35 -8.24 25.38
N SER A 262 -21.44 -8.39 24.61
CA SER A 262 -22.08 -9.69 24.30
C SER A 262 -21.87 -10.00 22.80
N VAL A 263 -22.18 -11.22 22.37
CA VAL A 263 -22.27 -11.57 20.93
C VAL A 263 -23.69 -11.41 20.41
N ILE A 264 -24.68 -11.74 21.25
CA ILE A 264 -26.10 -11.73 20.92
C ILE A 264 -26.83 -10.75 21.84
N TYR A 265 -27.68 -9.92 21.25
CA TYR A 265 -28.39 -8.82 21.89
C TYR A 265 -29.89 -8.89 21.61
N LEU A 266 -30.68 -8.30 22.49
CA LEU A 266 -32.08 -8.04 22.25
C LEU A 266 -32.27 -6.53 22.02
N GLU A 267 -32.97 -6.16 20.96
CA GLU A 267 -33.28 -4.77 20.60
C GLU A 267 -34.02 -4.04 21.75
N ARG A 268 -33.96 -2.71 21.77
CA ARG A 268 -34.72 -1.90 22.73
C ARG A 268 -36.19 -1.76 22.35
N GLY A 269 -37.01 -1.51 23.36
CA GLY A 269 -38.44 -1.18 23.22
C GLY A 269 -39.33 -2.40 22.97
N GLU A 270 -40.51 -2.15 22.43
CA GLU A 270 -41.52 -3.17 22.16
C GLU A 270 -41.18 -4.02 20.92
N ASN A 271 -41.59 -5.29 20.94
CA ASN A 271 -41.35 -6.29 19.90
C ASN A 271 -39.85 -6.37 19.46
N PRO A 272 -38.93 -6.65 20.39
CA PRO A 272 -37.51 -6.53 20.11
C PRO A 272 -36.98 -7.70 19.26
N ARG A 273 -36.13 -7.37 18.28
CA ARG A 273 -35.41 -8.34 17.44
C ARG A 273 -34.09 -8.77 18.07
N VAL A 274 -33.54 -9.90 17.62
CA VAL A 274 -32.26 -10.41 18.10
C VAL A 274 -31.13 -9.88 17.22
N TYR A 275 -30.29 -9.02 17.75
CA TYR A 275 -29.15 -8.46 17.03
C TYR A 275 -27.89 -9.29 17.27
N THR A 276 -27.13 -9.61 16.21
CA THR A 276 -25.86 -10.32 16.30
C THR A 276 -24.69 -9.37 16.05
N LYS A 277 -23.68 -9.37 16.92
CA LYS A 277 -22.43 -8.64 16.73
C LYS A 277 -21.26 -9.57 17.00
N TRP A 278 -20.50 -9.93 15.96
CA TRP A 278 -19.56 -11.03 16.05
C TRP A 278 -18.36 -10.86 15.12
N ASP A 279 -17.14 -10.88 15.66
CA ASP A 279 -15.92 -11.15 14.87
C ASP A 279 -14.96 -12.01 15.71
N PRO A 280 -14.63 -13.26 15.28
CA PRO A 280 -13.69 -14.10 15.99
C PRO A 280 -12.29 -13.49 16.11
N TYR A 281 -11.88 -12.59 15.20
CA TYR A 281 -10.57 -11.94 15.27
C TYR A 281 -10.45 -10.91 16.38
N TYR A 282 -11.54 -10.29 16.83
CA TYR A 282 -11.53 -9.44 18.03
C TYR A 282 -11.40 -10.24 19.33
N VAL A 283 -11.76 -11.52 19.32
CA VAL A 283 -11.66 -12.44 20.46
C VAL A 283 -10.31 -13.17 20.47
N ARG A 284 -9.83 -13.60 19.30
CA ARG A 284 -8.56 -14.35 19.18
C ARG A 284 -7.32 -13.51 19.51
N SER A 285 -7.37 -12.19 19.32
CA SER A 285 -6.23 -11.30 19.63
C SER A 285 -6.11 -10.92 21.12
N LEU A 286 -7.10 -11.28 21.96
CA LEU A 286 -7.17 -10.87 23.37
C LEU A 286 -6.04 -11.39 24.28
N THR A 287 -5.28 -12.41 23.86
CA THR A 287 -4.16 -12.97 24.64
C THR A 287 -3.17 -11.90 25.07
N ARG A 288 -2.94 -10.89 24.21
CA ARG A 288 -2.13 -9.69 24.51
C ARG A 288 -2.55 -8.91 25.77
N PHE A 289 -3.77 -9.14 26.28
CA PHE A 289 -4.33 -8.52 27.48
C PHE A 289 -4.57 -9.55 28.61
N SER A 290 -5.10 -10.74 28.29
CA SER A 290 -5.37 -11.77 29.31
C SER A 290 -4.08 -12.32 29.92
N ASP A 291 -3.02 -12.46 29.13
CA ASP A 291 -1.71 -12.96 29.61
C ASP A 291 -1.04 -11.95 30.55
N LYS A 292 -1.49 -10.69 30.52
CA LYS A 292 -1.09 -9.61 31.44
C LYS A 292 -2.05 -9.46 32.62
N GLY A 293 -3.13 -10.25 32.70
CA GLY A 293 -4.16 -10.16 33.73
C GLY A 293 -5.05 -8.91 33.65
N LEU A 294 -5.08 -8.20 32.51
CA LEU A 294 -5.88 -6.98 32.34
C LEU A 294 -7.38 -7.30 32.12
N ILE A 295 -7.65 -8.46 31.51
CA ILE A 295 -8.98 -9.03 31.32
C ILE A 295 -8.93 -10.54 31.63
N PRO A 296 -10.07 -11.21 31.91
CA PRO A 296 -10.10 -12.65 32.03
C PRO A 296 -9.69 -13.35 30.72
N PRO A 297 -8.98 -14.49 30.77
CA PRO A 297 -8.85 -15.38 29.61
C PRO A 297 -10.21 -16.00 29.26
N LEU A 298 -10.33 -16.49 28.02
CA LEU A 298 -11.56 -17.16 27.56
C LEU A 298 -11.81 -18.46 28.34
N SER A 299 -12.97 -18.54 28.98
CA SER A 299 -13.44 -19.78 29.61
C SER A 299 -13.65 -20.89 28.58
N ASP A 300 -13.64 -22.15 29.02
CA ASP A 300 -13.92 -23.32 28.17
C ASP A 300 -15.30 -23.20 27.49
N ALA A 301 -16.30 -22.66 28.19
CA ALA A 301 -17.63 -22.39 27.63
C ALA A 301 -17.60 -21.34 26.50
N GLN A 302 -16.80 -20.28 26.63
CA GLN A 302 -16.60 -19.32 25.54
C GLN A 302 -15.87 -19.97 24.36
N GLN A 303 -14.80 -20.72 24.62
CA GLN A 303 -14.05 -21.43 23.56
C GLN A 303 -14.93 -22.44 22.81
N GLU A 304 -15.80 -23.15 23.53
CA GLU A 304 -16.80 -24.02 22.89
C GLU A 304 -17.82 -23.22 22.09
N ALA A 305 -18.34 -22.10 22.62
CA ALA A 305 -19.29 -21.26 21.93
C ALA A 305 -18.73 -20.69 20.61
N LEU A 306 -17.45 -20.32 20.56
CA LEU A 306 -16.74 -19.94 19.32
C LEU A 306 -16.84 -21.03 18.26
N ARG A 307 -16.54 -22.27 18.65
CA ARG A 307 -16.46 -23.43 17.76
C ARG A 307 -17.85 -23.82 17.27
N VAL A 308 -18.82 -23.93 18.18
CA VAL A 308 -20.19 -24.34 17.87
C VAL A 308 -20.91 -23.29 17.00
N LEU A 309 -20.64 -22.00 17.20
CA LEU A 309 -21.17 -20.93 16.35
C LEU A 309 -20.64 -21.05 14.91
N GLU A 310 -19.32 -21.14 14.72
CA GLU A 310 -18.69 -21.29 13.39
C GLU A 310 -19.15 -22.59 12.69
N GLU A 311 -19.20 -23.73 13.39
CA GLU A 311 -19.70 -25.00 12.86
C GLU A 311 -21.17 -24.91 12.43
N THR A 312 -22.00 -24.19 13.19
CA THR A 312 -23.42 -24.00 12.88
C THR A 312 -23.61 -23.06 11.69
N CYS A 313 -22.88 -21.94 11.63
CA CYS A 313 -22.88 -21.06 10.47
C CYS A 313 -22.44 -21.78 9.20
N GLN A 314 -21.34 -22.55 9.25
CA GLN A 314 -20.81 -23.28 8.09
C GLN A 314 -21.74 -24.39 7.59
N ARG A 315 -22.55 -25.00 8.47
CA ARG A 315 -23.56 -26.00 8.11
C ARG A 315 -24.78 -25.39 7.41
N LEU A 316 -25.10 -24.14 7.70
CA LEU A 316 -26.36 -23.48 7.30
C LEU A 316 -26.16 -22.41 6.22
N SER A 317 -24.92 -22.17 5.77
CA SER A 317 -24.58 -21.06 4.88
C SER A 317 -24.99 -21.26 3.42
N LEU A 318 -25.45 -20.18 2.80
CA LEU A 318 -25.55 -20.02 1.36
C LEU A 318 -24.19 -19.60 0.80
N HIS A 319 -23.64 -20.44 -0.08
CA HIS A 319 -22.40 -20.17 -0.80
C HIS A 319 -22.66 -19.25 -2.00
N MET A 320 -21.80 -18.26 -2.21
CA MET A 320 -21.97 -17.20 -3.22
C MET A 320 -20.66 -16.88 -3.94
N ILE A 321 -20.70 -16.90 -5.27
CA ILE A 321 -19.60 -16.51 -6.16
C ILE A 321 -19.87 -15.11 -6.70
N LEU A 322 -18.96 -14.18 -6.44
CA LEU A 322 -18.98 -12.84 -7.01
C LEU A 322 -18.19 -12.84 -8.33
N GLU A 323 -18.88 -12.51 -9.42
CA GLU A 323 -18.28 -12.24 -10.72
C GLU A 323 -17.74 -10.81 -10.80
N VAL A 324 -16.85 -10.54 -11.75
CA VAL A 324 -16.38 -9.17 -12.01
C VAL A 324 -17.57 -8.29 -12.38
N GLY A 325 -17.72 -7.17 -11.67
CA GLY A 325 -18.87 -6.27 -11.79
C GLY A 325 -20.06 -6.59 -10.89
N ASP A 326 -20.03 -7.66 -10.09
CA ASP A 326 -21.07 -7.94 -9.11
C ASP A 326 -20.93 -7.05 -7.86
N ILE A 327 -22.06 -6.69 -7.25
CA ILE A 327 -22.12 -6.04 -5.94
C ILE A 327 -22.96 -6.88 -4.98
N GLN A 328 -22.34 -7.43 -3.93
CA GLN A 328 -23.08 -7.95 -2.78
C GLN A 328 -23.41 -6.78 -1.85
N PHE A 329 -24.64 -6.72 -1.33
CA PHE A 329 -24.96 -5.97 -0.11
C PHE A 329 -25.56 -6.93 0.92
N LEU A 330 -25.25 -6.73 2.20
CA LEU A 330 -25.85 -7.47 3.31
C LEU A 330 -26.00 -6.61 4.57
N ALA A 331 -26.89 -6.99 5.48
CA ALA A 331 -27.11 -6.36 6.78
C ALA A 331 -26.49 -7.19 7.91
N ASN A 332 -25.45 -6.64 8.54
CA ASN A 332 -24.72 -7.28 9.66
C ASN A 332 -25.62 -7.60 10.87
N SER A 333 -26.75 -6.91 11.02
CA SER A 333 -27.63 -7.07 12.17
C SER A 333 -28.26 -8.45 12.28
N HIS A 334 -28.52 -9.12 11.15
CA HIS A 334 -29.11 -10.45 11.08
C HIS A 334 -28.50 -11.39 10.03
N VAL A 335 -27.46 -10.96 9.31
CA VAL A 335 -26.68 -11.82 8.39
C VAL A 335 -25.22 -11.88 8.81
N LEU A 336 -24.72 -13.09 9.08
CA LEU A 336 -23.28 -13.35 9.25
C LEU A 336 -22.68 -13.75 7.91
N HIS A 337 -21.42 -13.38 7.67
CA HIS A 337 -20.74 -13.66 6.41
C HIS A 337 -19.28 -14.08 6.60
N ALA A 338 -18.74 -14.83 5.65
CA ALA A 338 -17.39 -15.37 5.64
C ALA A 338 -16.76 -15.31 4.25
N ARG A 339 -15.46 -15.56 4.17
CA ARG A 339 -14.69 -15.66 2.92
C ARG A 339 -13.79 -16.88 2.94
N THR A 340 -13.83 -17.70 1.90
CA THR A 340 -12.89 -18.84 1.75
C THR A 340 -11.44 -18.35 1.64
N ALA A 341 -10.47 -19.19 2.00
CA ALA A 341 -9.07 -18.92 1.71
C ALA A 341 -8.88 -18.89 0.18
N TYR A 342 -7.90 -18.14 -0.32
CA TYR A 342 -7.73 -17.96 -1.76
C TYR A 342 -6.28 -17.90 -2.21
N LYS A 343 -6.11 -18.03 -3.52
CA LYS A 343 -4.84 -17.88 -4.22
C LYS A 343 -5.04 -16.94 -5.39
N ASP A 344 -4.18 -15.93 -5.48
CA ASP A 344 -4.24 -14.96 -6.56
C ASP A 344 -3.62 -15.50 -7.85
N HIS A 345 -3.97 -14.83 -8.95
CA HIS A 345 -3.21 -14.94 -10.19
C HIS A 345 -1.75 -14.50 -9.98
N LEU A 346 -0.84 -15.15 -10.70
CA LEU A 346 0.52 -14.64 -10.86
C LEU A 346 0.48 -13.38 -11.75
N PRO A 347 1.33 -12.36 -11.50
CA PRO A 347 1.53 -11.26 -12.42
C PRO A 347 1.85 -11.76 -13.86
N PRO A 348 1.38 -11.07 -14.91
CA PRO A 348 0.75 -9.74 -14.91
C PRO A 348 -0.79 -9.76 -14.70
N ALA A 349 -1.42 -10.92 -14.50
CA ALA A 349 -2.87 -10.98 -14.33
C ALA A 349 -3.32 -10.36 -12.99
N PRO A 350 -4.50 -9.70 -12.95
CA PRO A 350 -4.94 -8.96 -11.77
C PRO A 350 -5.20 -9.89 -10.58
N ARG A 351 -4.71 -9.48 -9.41
CA ARG A 351 -5.01 -10.12 -8.12
C ARG A 351 -6.44 -9.83 -7.68
N ARG A 352 -7.00 -10.65 -6.79
CA ARG A 352 -8.33 -10.45 -6.18
C ARG A 352 -8.43 -9.05 -5.57
N HIS A 353 -9.44 -8.29 -5.98
CA HIS A 353 -9.71 -6.96 -5.47
C HIS A 353 -11.22 -6.73 -5.41
N LEU A 354 -11.73 -6.52 -4.18
CA LEU A 354 -13.05 -5.95 -3.96
C LEU A 354 -12.93 -4.53 -3.39
N MET A 355 -13.84 -3.64 -3.80
CA MET A 355 -14.11 -2.41 -3.06
C MET A 355 -15.19 -2.69 -2.01
N ARG A 356 -15.03 -2.21 -0.78
CA ARG A 356 -15.95 -2.42 0.35
C ARG A 356 -16.55 -1.11 0.83
N LEU A 357 -17.86 -1.11 1.08
CA LEU A 357 -18.55 -0.05 1.81
C LEU A 357 -19.02 -0.57 3.17
N TRP A 358 -18.93 0.29 4.18
CA TRP A 358 -19.64 0.15 5.44
C TRP A 358 -20.62 1.31 5.56
N LEU A 359 -21.88 0.99 5.82
CA LEU A 359 -22.96 1.97 5.91
C LEU A 359 -23.70 1.82 7.24
N ALA A 360 -24.02 2.96 7.87
CA ALA A 360 -24.85 3.06 9.05
C ALA A 360 -26.29 3.41 8.69
N THR A 361 -27.25 2.92 9.47
CA THR A 361 -28.67 3.22 9.36
C THR A 361 -29.20 3.65 10.74
N PRO A 362 -29.36 4.95 11.03
CA PRO A 362 -29.78 5.39 12.35
C PRO A 362 -31.22 4.94 12.66
N GLU A 363 -31.48 4.73 13.95
CA GLU A 363 -32.80 4.38 14.52
C GLU A 363 -33.91 5.33 14.05
N SER A 364 -33.62 6.64 13.99
CA SER A 364 -34.52 7.69 13.50
C SER A 364 -34.91 7.57 12.01
N GLU A 365 -34.21 6.75 11.23
CA GLU A 365 -34.46 6.50 9.81
C GLU A 365 -34.78 5.01 9.54
N GLY A 366 -35.32 4.29 10.52
CA GLY A 366 -35.75 2.90 10.40
C GLY A 366 -34.64 1.86 10.63
N GLY A 367 -33.47 2.28 11.08
CA GLY A 367 -32.46 1.37 11.64
C GLY A 367 -32.96 0.65 12.90
N TRP A 368 -32.27 -0.41 13.29
CA TRP A 368 -32.64 -1.18 14.50
C TRP A 368 -32.29 -0.39 15.77
N ARG A 369 -33.09 -0.56 16.83
CA ARG A 369 -32.93 0.18 18.10
C ARG A 369 -31.90 -0.52 18.99
N LEU A 370 -30.62 -0.40 18.64
CA LEU A 370 -29.53 -1.16 19.27
C LEU A 370 -29.22 -0.64 20.69
N PRO A 371 -28.75 -1.49 21.63
CA PRO A 371 -28.45 -1.12 23.02
C PRO A 371 -27.09 -0.40 23.17
N PHE A 372 -26.88 0.61 22.35
CA PHE A 372 -25.71 1.48 22.34
C PHE A 372 -26.17 2.95 22.38
N TRP A 373 -25.29 3.83 22.86
CA TRP A 373 -25.60 5.26 23.02
C TRP A 373 -25.81 5.97 21.67
N ASP A 374 -25.17 5.46 20.62
CA ASP A 374 -25.12 6.03 19.28
C ASP A 374 -26.22 5.53 18.34
N SER A 375 -27.21 4.78 18.82
CA SER A 375 -28.25 4.18 17.96
C SER A 375 -28.97 5.18 17.03
N ASN A 376 -29.09 6.44 17.45
CA ASN A 376 -29.69 7.53 16.66
C ASN A 376 -28.69 8.38 15.85
N GLU A 377 -27.38 8.16 15.98
CA GLU A 377 -26.36 8.89 15.25
C GLU A 377 -26.32 8.44 13.79
N LYS A 378 -26.29 9.39 12.85
CA LYS A 378 -26.25 9.10 11.41
C LYS A 378 -25.12 8.14 11.04
N LYS A 379 -23.95 8.33 11.64
CA LYS A 379 -22.73 7.54 11.44
C LYS A 379 -22.40 6.71 12.68
N ARG A 380 -23.36 5.91 13.13
CA ARG A 380 -23.18 4.97 14.25
C ARG A 380 -22.25 3.81 13.88
N GLY A 381 -21.54 3.27 14.87
CA GLY A 381 -20.50 2.27 14.66
C GLY A 381 -19.30 2.79 13.84
N GLY A 382 -18.73 1.91 13.02
CA GLY A 382 -17.47 2.10 12.31
C GLY A 382 -16.25 2.05 13.23
N ILE A 383 -15.09 2.39 12.67
CA ILE A 383 -13.84 2.62 13.40
C ILE A 383 -13.52 4.11 13.39
N GLN A 384 -13.51 4.75 14.55
CA GLN A 384 -13.06 6.13 14.72
C GLN A 384 -11.83 6.14 15.65
N VAL A 385 -10.74 6.75 15.18
CA VAL A 385 -9.55 7.03 16.00
C VAL A 385 -9.34 8.53 16.08
N ASP A 386 -9.58 9.06 17.28
CA ASP A 386 -9.62 10.49 17.57
C ASP A 386 -10.47 11.24 16.52
N ASP A 387 -9.98 12.37 16.01
CA ASP A 387 -10.68 13.28 15.09
C ASP A 387 -10.35 13.03 13.60
N THR A 388 -9.93 11.81 13.26
CA THR A 388 -9.55 11.44 11.89
C THR A 388 -10.76 11.58 10.93
N PRO A 389 -10.69 12.40 9.87
CA PRO A 389 -11.76 12.61 8.91
C PRO A 389 -11.80 11.45 7.91
N PRO A 390 -12.93 11.25 7.22
CA PRO A 390 -13.06 10.13 6.31
C PRO A 390 -12.35 10.41 4.98
N VAL A 391 -11.83 9.33 4.37
CA VAL A 391 -11.14 9.34 3.08
C VAL A 391 -11.63 8.21 2.18
N ALA A 392 -11.65 8.45 0.87
CA ALA A 392 -12.09 7.48 -0.13
C ALA A 392 -10.96 7.26 -1.17
N PRO A 393 -9.92 6.47 -0.85
CA PRO A 393 -8.87 6.15 -1.80
C PRO A 393 -9.40 5.28 -2.95
N LEU A 394 -8.69 5.25 -4.08
CA LEU A 394 -9.07 4.46 -5.26
C LEU A 394 -8.34 3.10 -5.37
N ASP A 395 -7.37 2.85 -4.48
CA ASP A 395 -6.77 1.53 -4.26
C ASP A 395 -6.36 1.36 -2.78
N ALA A 396 -6.01 0.15 -2.37
CA ALA A 396 -5.38 -0.12 -1.08
C ALA A 396 -4.01 0.56 -1.00
N GLU A 397 -3.84 1.42 -0.02
CA GLU A 397 -2.50 1.89 0.37
C GLU A 397 -1.63 0.69 0.82
N PRO A 398 -0.34 0.64 0.42
CA PRO A 398 0.57 -0.43 0.81
C PRO A 398 0.75 -0.52 2.34
N PRO A 399 1.27 -1.65 2.85
CA PRO A 399 1.57 -1.80 4.27
C PRO A 399 2.52 -0.71 4.78
N TYR A 400 2.11 -0.03 5.86
CA TYR A 400 3.00 0.79 6.68
C TYR A 400 3.71 -0.13 7.67
N ILE A 401 5.03 -0.27 7.55
CA ILE A 401 5.84 -0.83 8.63
C ILE A 401 5.96 0.25 9.70
N VAL A 402 5.35 0.02 10.88
CA VAL A 402 5.51 0.89 12.03
C VAL A 402 6.90 0.66 12.63
N LEU A 403 7.90 1.35 12.09
CA LEU A 403 9.23 1.42 12.67
C LEU A 403 9.20 2.38 13.86
N LEU A 404 8.93 1.81 15.04
CA LEU A 404 9.32 2.43 16.30
C LEU A 404 10.85 2.37 16.43
N SER A 405 11.54 3.21 15.67
CA SER A 405 12.95 3.52 15.94
C SER A 405 13.08 4.12 17.34
N LYS A 406 14.31 4.09 17.87
CA LYS A 406 14.56 4.47 19.26
C LYS A 406 15.98 5.06 19.44
N GLU A 407 16.26 6.33 19.06
CA GLU A 407 17.47 7.05 19.55
C GLU A 407 17.39 8.58 19.85
N SER A 408 18.22 9.08 20.78
CA SER A 408 17.99 10.34 21.52
C SER A 408 18.68 11.56 20.91
N ILE A 409 17.95 12.68 20.69
CA ILE A 409 18.53 13.93 20.18
C ILE A 409 19.00 14.85 21.33
N CYS A 410 20.28 15.23 21.28
CA CYS A 410 20.93 16.13 22.22
C CYS A 410 20.50 17.60 22.02
N SER A 411 20.30 18.32 23.13
CA SER A 411 19.80 19.69 23.16
C SER A 411 20.87 20.75 22.87
N LYS A 412 21.12 21.05 21.59
CA LYS A 412 21.75 22.30 21.09
C LYS A 412 21.58 22.43 19.57
N GLY A 413 20.46 23.04 19.14
CA GLY A 413 20.13 23.22 17.72
C GLY A 413 18.63 23.34 17.39
N LEU A 414 17.77 23.12 18.40
CA LEU A 414 16.32 22.89 18.26
C LEU A 414 15.56 23.95 17.43
N LEU A 415 15.93 25.23 17.49
CA LEU A 415 15.21 26.28 16.77
C LEU A 415 15.37 26.17 15.23
N SER A 416 16.54 25.76 14.75
CA SER A 416 16.83 25.65 13.31
C SER A 416 16.18 24.41 12.70
N LEU A 417 16.24 23.26 13.39
CA LEU A 417 15.58 22.04 12.90
C LEU A 417 14.04 22.14 12.95
N VAL A 418 13.47 22.87 13.90
CA VAL A 418 12.01 23.10 13.94
C VAL A 418 11.55 23.99 12.79
N LEU A 419 12.27 25.08 12.49
CA LEU A 419 11.98 25.91 11.31
C LEU A 419 12.12 25.11 10.01
N TYR A 420 13.15 24.26 9.91
CA TYR A 420 13.39 23.38 8.77
C TYR A 420 12.28 22.32 8.58
N ALA A 421 11.86 21.65 9.66
CA ALA A 421 10.77 20.66 9.62
C ALA A 421 9.38 21.29 9.36
N LEU A 422 9.25 22.61 9.48
CA LEU A 422 8.05 23.38 9.11
C LEU A 422 8.07 23.86 7.65
N MET A 423 9.17 23.68 6.91
CA MET A 423 9.20 23.95 5.48
C MET A 423 8.43 22.86 4.71
N PRO A 424 7.65 23.21 3.66
CA PRO A 424 6.91 22.22 2.88
C PRO A 424 7.87 21.25 2.20
N PRO A 425 7.65 19.92 2.29
CA PRO A 425 8.60 18.94 1.78
C PRO A 425 8.66 18.94 0.25
N ARG A 426 9.88 18.85 -0.30
CA ARG A 426 10.12 18.70 -1.73
C ARG A 426 9.98 17.23 -2.13
N ARG A 427 8.79 16.89 -2.64
CA ARG A 427 8.45 15.56 -3.16
C ARG A 427 9.24 15.17 -4.42
N ILE A 428 9.99 14.08 -4.40
CA ILE A 428 10.64 13.47 -5.57
C ILE A 428 9.83 12.24 -6.00
N HIS A 429 9.28 12.25 -7.20
CA HIS A 429 8.54 11.14 -7.81
C HIS A 429 9.46 10.34 -8.76
N ILE A 430 9.72 9.08 -8.43
CA ILE A 430 10.62 8.19 -9.17
C ILE A 430 9.79 7.12 -9.89
N ALA A 431 9.98 6.94 -11.20
CA ALA A 431 9.50 5.74 -11.88
C ALA A 431 10.54 4.64 -11.73
N VAL A 432 10.20 3.56 -11.02
CA VAL A 432 11.05 2.39 -10.87
C VAL A 432 10.69 1.37 -11.95
N LEU A 433 11.67 1.05 -12.78
CA LEU A 433 11.58 0.14 -13.90
C LEU A 433 12.05 -1.24 -13.45
N ASP A 434 11.10 -2.11 -13.09
CA ASP A 434 11.35 -3.49 -12.71
C ASP A 434 11.75 -4.29 -13.97
N THR A 435 13.02 -4.68 -14.05
CA THR A 435 13.66 -5.40 -15.18
C THR A 435 13.92 -6.88 -14.89
N ASP A 436 13.53 -7.35 -13.70
CA ASP A 436 13.51 -8.75 -13.29
C ASP A 436 12.56 -8.92 -12.09
N VAL A 437 12.19 -10.17 -11.79
CA VAL A 437 11.42 -10.51 -10.60
C VAL A 437 12.37 -11.15 -9.58
N PRO A 438 12.38 -10.71 -8.31
CA PRO A 438 13.20 -11.34 -7.27
C PRO A 438 12.95 -12.85 -7.18
N VAL A 439 13.99 -13.61 -6.81
CA VAL A 439 13.86 -15.08 -6.71
C VAL A 439 12.75 -15.47 -5.73
N PRO A 440 12.06 -16.62 -5.90
CA PRO A 440 10.76 -16.85 -5.26
C PRO A 440 10.73 -16.68 -3.73
N THR A 441 11.81 -17.04 -3.03
CA THR A 441 11.96 -16.85 -1.58
C THR A 441 12.08 -15.38 -1.18
N VAL A 442 12.84 -14.58 -1.94
CA VAL A 442 12.97 -13.13 -1.76
C VAL A 442 11.66 -12.42 -2.11
N TYR A 443 11.03 -12.77 -3.24
CA TYR A 443 9.75 -12.18 -3.66
C TYR A 443 8.65 -12.44 -2.63
N ALA A 444 8.54 -13.67 -2.10
CA ALA A 444 7.56 -14.00 -1.07
C ALA A 444 7.78 -13.24 0.24
N ALA A 445 9.03 -12.89 0.58
CA ALA A 445 9.37 -12.17 1.81
C ALA A 445 9.36 -10.63 1.66
N ARG A 446 9.62 -10.08 0.47
CA ARG A 446 9.94 -8.65 0.28
C ARG A 446 9.25 -7.98 -0.92
N GLY A 447 8.50 -8.72 -1.73
CA GLY A 447 7.87 -8.22 -2.95
C GLY A 447 8.89 -7.86 -4.05
N LEU A 448 8.45 -7.04 -5.02
CA LEU A 448 9.24 -6.60 -6.17
C LEU A 448 10.44 -5.70 -5.77
N TYR A 449 11.44 -5.58 -6.65
CA TYR A 449 12.56 -4.66 -6.43
C TYR A 449 12.09 -3.21 -6.27
N SER A 450 11.10 -2.75 -7.03
CA SER A 450 10.43 -1.47 -6.82
C SER A 450 9.89 -1.24 -5.40
N SER A 451 9.43 -2.29 -4.71
CA SER A 451 9.01 -2.20 -3.31
C SER A 451 10.20 -2.07 -2.35
N GLN A 452 11.31 -2.75 -2.66
CA GLN A 452 12.55 -2.69 -1.88
C GLN A 452 13.24 -1.31 -2.02
N PHE A 453 13.40 -0.82 -3.26
CA PHE A 453 13.94 0.53 -3.52
C PHE A 453 13.09 1.64 -2.90
N ARG A 454 11.76 1.54 -2.92
CA ARG A 454 10.87 2.49 -2.24
C ARG A 454 11.20 2.60 -0.75
N VAL A 455 11.30 1.48 -0.04
CA VAL A 455 11.63 1.45 1.40
C VAL A 455 13.02 2.02 1.66
N LEU A 456 14.02 1.64 0.86
CA LEU A 456 15.40 2.10 1.00
C LEU A 456 15.55 3.61 0.81
N LEU A 457 14.95 4.16 -0.24
CA LEU A 457 15.03 5.59 -0.56
C LEU A 457 14.20 6.45 0.39
N GLN A 458 13.07 5.94 0.90
CA GLN A 458 12.31 6.59 1.98
C GLN A 458 13.12 6.62 3.28
N ALA A 459 13.79 5.52 3.65
CA ALA A 459 14.68 5.48 4.81
C ALA A 459 15.91 6.38 4.64
N ALA A 460 16.47 6.49 3.43
CA ALA A 460 17.54 7.45 3.12
C ALA A 460 17.05 8.91 3.26
N ALA A 461 15.81 9.21 2.84
CA ALA A 461 15.21 10.52 3.01
C ALA A 461 15.07 10.90 4.48
N ALA A 462 14.57 10.00 5.32
CA ALA A 462 14.50 10.21 6.76
C ALA A 462 15.88 10.57 7.37
N ARG A 463 16.93 9.82 7.02
CA ARG A 463 18.31 10.06 7.50
C ARG A 463 18.89 11.40 7.03
N LEU A 464 18.73 11.75 5.76
CA LEU A 464 19.24 13.03 5.22
C LEU A 464 18.41 14.24 5.67
N ASN A 465 17.10 14.06 5.89
CA ASN A 465 16.27 15.09 6.52
C ASN A 465 16.71 15.34 7.96
N ALA A 466 16.99 14.29 8.74
CA ALA A 466 17.45 14.42 10.12
C ALA A 466 18.84 15.09 10.24
N SER A 467 19.70 14.99 9.23
CA SER A 467 20.99 15.68 9.20
C SER A 467 20.88 17.18 8.84
N GLY A 468 19.72 17.64 8.33
CA GLY A 468 19.53 19.02 7.88
C GLY A 468 20.30 19.37 6.60
N LEU A 469 20.65 18.37 5.78
CA LEU A 469 21.50 18.55 4.60
C LEU A 469 20.85 19.42 3.50
N PHE A 470 19.55 19.29 3.30
CA PHE A 470 18.84 20.04 2.25
C PHE A 470 18.59 21.48 2.72
N ALA A 471 19.15 22.49 2.06
CA ALA A 471 18.93 23.89 2.47
C ALA A 471 17.49 24.37 2.22
N ASP A 472 16.83 23.81 1.20
CA ASP A 472 15.52 24.24 0.68
C ASP A 472 14.31 23.51 1.29
N GLY A 473 14.50 22.82 2.43
CA GLY A 473 13.46 22.03 3.11
C GLY A 473 13.58 20.51 2.90
N PRO A 474 12.85 19.71 3.70
CA PRO A 474 12.97 18.25 3.71
C PRO A 474 12.55 17.62 2.37
N VAL A 475 13.15 16.49 2.02
CA VAL A 475 12.82 15.72 0.81
C VAL A 475 11.88 14.57 1.16
N GLU A 476 10.85 14.36 0.34
CA GLU A 476 9.91 13.24 0.44
C GLU A 476 10.02 12.37 -0.81
N VAL A 477 10.12 11.04 -0.69
CA VAL A 477 10.28 10.14 -1.85
C VAL A 477 9.00 9.35 -2.13
N HIS A 478 8.53 9.42 -3.38
CA HIS A 478 7.42 8.65 -3.93
C HIS A 478 7.91 7.82 -5.12
N THR A 479 7.37 6.62 -5.30
CA THR A 479 7.77 5.70 -6.38
C THR A 479 6.56 5.12 -7.10
N THR A 480 6.59 5.08 -8.43
CA THR A 480 5.64 4.31 -9.25
C THR A 480 6.39 3.17 -9.95
N ALA A 481 5.89 1.93 -9.83
CA ALA A 481 6.52 0.75 -10.43
C ALA A 481 6.02 0.50 -11.87
N TYR A 482 6.92 0.02 -12.73
CA TYR A 482 6.64 -0.33 -14.13
C TYR A 482 7.31 -1.67 -14.47
N ASP A 483 6.52 -2.65 -14.91
CA ASP A 483 6.98 -3.97 -15.34
C ASP A 483 7.54 -3.92 -16.77
N VAL A 484 8.84 -3.68 -16.90
CA VAL A 484 9.49 -3.54 -18.21
C VAL A 484 9.60 -4.89 -18.92
N VAL A 485 9.70 -5.99 -18.18
CA VAL A 485 9.74 -7.35 -18.75
C VAL A 485 8.41 -7.68 -19.42
N GLY A 486 7.29 -7.26 -18.81
CA GLY A 486 5.95 -7.28 -19.39
C GLY A 486 5.67 -6.19 -20.43
N GLY A 487 6.64 -5.32 -20.75
CA GLY A 487 6.53 -4.26 -21.75
C GLY A 487 5.87 -2.97 -21.27
N ALA A 488 5.60 -2.81 -19.97
CA ALA A 488 5.09 -1.58 -19.40
C ALA A 488 6.23 -0.59 -19.12
N LEU A 489 6.20 0.54 -19.82
CA LEU A 489 7.14 1.66 -19.64
C LEU A 489 6.37 2.93 -19.24
N PRO A 490 7.00 3.89 -18.53
CA PRO A 490 6.36 5.15 -18.20
C PRO A 490 5.97 5.91 -19.47
N PRO A 491 4.72 6.38 -19.61
CA PRO A 491 4.36 7.29 -20.70
C PRO A 491 5.26 8.52 -20.68
N LEU A 492 5.90 8.85 -21.81
CA LEU A 492 6.77 10.02 -21.95
C LEU A 492 6.10 11.33 -21.52
N SER A 493 4.76 11.39 -21.63
CA SER A 493 3.95 12.51 -21.17
C SER A 493 4.00 12.74 -19.66
N LEU A 494 4.21 11.70 -18.84
CA LEU A 494 4.33 11.81 -17.38
C LEU A 494 5.72 12.28 -16.93
N LEU A 495 6.73 12.23 -17.79
CA LEU A 495 8.09 12.61 -17.45
C LEU A 495 8.20 14.12 -17.31
N ARG A 496 8.95 14.57 -16.29
CA ARG A 496 9.24 16.00 -16.11
C ARG A 496 10.16 16.50 -17.22
N THR A 497 9.59 17.26 -18.15
CA THR A 497 10.35 17.94 -19.21
C THR A 497 10.81 19.35 -18.83
N GLN A 498 10.40 19.88 -17.68
CA GLN A 498 10.67 21.26 -17.22
C GLN A 498 11.10 21.29 -15.75
N PRO A 499 11.94 22.26 -15.31
CA PRO A 499 12.43 22.35 -13.95
C PRO A 499 11.30 22.44 -12.94
N ARG A 500 11.65 22.18 -11.69
CA ARG A 500 10.78 22.55 -10.59
C ARG A 500 10.75 24.07 -10.45
N GLN A 501 9.63 24.70 -10.81
CA GLN A 501 9.32 26.08 -10.46
C GLN A 501 8.41 26.07 -9.22
N HIS A 502 8.84 26.72 -8.13
CA HIS A 502 8.17 26.67 -6.81
C HIS A 502 6.76 27.32 -6.72
N THR A 503 6.17 27.77 -7.83
CA THR A 503 5.03 28.70 -7.81
C THR A 503 3.80 28.24 -8.61
N LYS A 504 3.74 26.96 -9.04
CA LYS A 504 2.69 26.46 -9.95
C LYS A 504 2.14 25.04 -9.63
N ASP A 505 2.16 24.63 -8.38
CA ASP A 505 1.75 23.26 -8.00
C ASP A 505 0.30 22.93 -8.41
N ASP A 506 -0.64 23.89 -8.36
CA ASP A 506 -2.06 23.69 -8.75
C ASP A 506 -2.30 23.35 -10.24
N GLU A 507 -1.48 23.86 -11.16
CA GLU A 507 -1.57 23.51 -12.59
C GLU A 507 -0.92 22.15 -12.86
N VAL A 508 0.20 21.89 -12.17
CA VAL A 508 0.98 20.64 -12.29
C VAL A 508 0.18 19.45 -11.74
N GLN A 509 -0.46 19.61 -10.58
CA GLN A 509 -1.26 18.57 -9.93
C GLN A 509 -2.55 18.26 -10.72
N ARG A 510 -3.16 19.26 -11.38
CA ARG A 510 -4.27 19.04 -12.33
C ARG A 510 -3.87 18.25 -13.57
N LYS A 511 -2.65 18.41 -14.07
CA LYS A 511 -2.16 17.73 -15.29
C LYS A 511 -1.60 16.33 -15.04
N PHE A 512 -0.97 16.11 -13.89
CA PHE A 512 -0.22 14.87 -13.59
C PHE A 512 -0.71 14.11 -12.35
N GLY A 513 -1.80 14.54 -11.72
CA GLY A 513 -2.35 13.91 -10.53
C GLY A 513 -1.57 14.23 -9.24
N PRO A 514 -1.92 13.59 -8.12
CA PRO A 514 -1.43 13.94 -6.78
C PRO A 514 0.06 13.68 -6.54
N LEU A 515 0.72 12.89 -7.41
CA LEU A 515 2.16 12.63 -7.34
C LEU A 515 2.99 13.65 -8.14
N GLY A 516 2.37 14.40 -9.05
CA GLY A 516 3.08 15.23 -10.02
C GLY A 516 3.81 14.40 -11.10
N PRO A 517 4.50 15.06 -12.05
CA PRO A 517 5.24 14.38 -13.08
C PRO A 517 6.46 13.64 -12.48
N VAL A 518 6.89 12.58 -13.15
CA VAL A 518 8.05 11.77 -12.78
C VAL A 518 9.31 12.63 -12.85
N ASP A 519 9.97 12.82 -11.72
CA ASP A 519 11.22 13.57 -11.56
C ASP A 519 12.44 12.74 -12.00
N ALA A 520 12.40 11.41 -11.87
CA ALA A 520 13.53 10.53 -12.15
C ALA A 520 13.13 9.11 -12.59
N LEU A 521 14.02 8.43 -13.31
CA LEU A 521 13.92 7.01 -13.64
C LEU A 521 14.94 6.23 -12.79
N LEU A 522 14.53 5.13 -12.17
CA LEU A 522 15.41 4.16 -11.53
C LEU A 522 15.22 2.82 -12.23
N ILE A 523 16.30 2.24 -12.77
CA ILE A 523 16.28 0.94 -13.43
C ILE A 523 16.82 -0.09 -12.45
N THR A 524 16.07 -1.17 -12.20
CA THR A 524 16.51 -2.23 -11.29
C THR A 524 17.58 -3.10 -11.95
N GLY A 525 18.27 -3.93 -11.15
CA GLY A 525 19.12 -4.99 -11.69
C GLY A 525 18.32 -6.07 -12.42
N SER A 526 18.99 -6.84 -13.28
CA SER A 526 18.39 -7.97 -13.99
C SER A 526 19.37 -9.11 -14.18
N SER A 527 18.88 -10.35 -14.12
CA SER A 527 19.61 -11.55 -14.53
C SER A 527 19.79 -11.67 -16.06
N ALA A 528 19.15 -10.80 -16.85
CA ALA A 528 19.30 -10.73 -18.29
C ALA A 528 20.44 -9.78 -18.70
N SER A 529 21.50 -10.32 -19.31
CA SER A 529 22.61 -9.52 -19.83
C SER A 529 22.17 -8.60 -21.00
N ALA A 530 22.52 -7.31 -20.91
CA ALA A 530 22.11 -6.27 -21.86
C ALA A 530 22.53 -6.51 -23.33
N TYR A 531 23.56 -7.34 -23.56
CA TYR A 531 24.06 -7.73 -24.88
C TYR A 531 23.41 -9.00 -25.46
N ARG A 532 22.42 -9.60 -24.78
CA ARG A 532 21.68 -10.80 -25.21
C ARG A 532 20.28 -10.48 -25.73
N LEU A 533 20.21 -9.53 -26.67
CA LEU A 533 18.96 -9.11 -27.34
C LEU A 533 18.25 -10.27 -28.08
N ASP A 534 18.99 -11.34 -28.41
CA ASP A 534 18.48 -12.58 -29.00
C ASP A 534 17.60 -13.40 -28.03
N LEU A 535 17.86 -13.31 -26.72
CA LEU A 535 17.11 -14.02 -25.68
C LEU A 535 16.07 -13.14 -24.98
N TYR A 536 16.32 -11.83 -24.92
CA TYR A 536 15.55 -10.90 -24.08
C TYR A 536 14.99 -9.74 -24.92
N PRO A 537 13.90 -9.98 -25.68
CA PRO A 537 13.37 -9.00 -26.63
C PRO A 537 12.81 -7.72 -25.98
N TRP A 538 12.53 -7.72 -24.67
CA TRP A 538 12.11 -6.54 -23.91
C TRP A 538 13.23 -5.50 -23.71
N ILE A 539 14.50 -5.90 -23.86
CA ILE A 539 15.65 -4.99 -23.69
C ILE A 539 15.69 -3.94 -24.81
N ALA A 540 15.35 -4.28 -26.06
CA ALA A 540 15.38 -3.34 -27.17
C ALA A 540 14.34 -2.20 -27.04
N PRO A 541 13.06 -2.45 -26.67
CA PRO A 541 12.12 -1.40 -26.26
C PRO A 541 12.63 -0.53 -25.10
N LEU A 542 13.24 -1.11 -24.06
CA LEU A 542 13.82 -0.34 -22.95
C LEU A 542 14.97 0.55 -23.43
N GLN A 543 15.88 0.05 -24.26
CA GLN A 543 16.97 0.84 -24.86
C GLN A 543 16.42 2.01 -25.68
N SER A 544 15.44 1.75 -26.55
CA SER A 544 14.76 2.78 -27.36
C SER A 544 14.07 3.84 -26.48
N PHE A 545 13.44 3.43 -25.38
CA PHE A 545 12.86 4.34 -24.39
C PHE A 545 13.92 5.21 -23.71
N ILE A 546 15.00 4.62 -23.19
CA ILE A 546 16.11 5.35 -22.55
C ILE A 546 16.75 6.35 -23.54
N GLN A 547 16.96 5.93 -24.80
CA GLN A 547 17.44 6.81 -25.88
C GLN A 547 16.47 7.96 -26.15
N THR A 548 15.16 7.71 -26.14
CA THR A 548 14.12 8.75 -26.34
C THR A 548 14.07 9.75 -25.18
N VAL A 549 14.15 9.28 -23.93
CA VAL A 549 14.22 10.14 -22.73
C VAL A 549 15.50 10.97 -22.73
N SER A 550 16.63 10.36 -23.12
CA SER A 550 17.93 11.05 -23.20
C SER A 550 17.96 12.11 -24.31
N SER A 551 17.49 11.78 -25.51
CA SER A 551 17.53 12.67 -26.69
C SER A 551 16.49 13.80 -26.67
N SER A 552 15.36 13.62 -25.99
CA SER A 552 14.35 14.68 -25.79
C SER A 552 14.82 15.77 -24.79
N SER A 553 15.93 15.55 -24.06
CA SER A 553 16.49 16.46 -23.05
C SER A 553 17.52 17.47 -23.62
N ASN A 554 17.12 18.17 -24.67
CA ASN A 554 17.86 19.22 -25.40
C ASN A 554 19.10 18.75 -26.18
N LYS A 555 19.19 19.21 -27.44
CA LYS A 555 20.17 18.79 -28.46
C LYS A 555 21.63 18.91 -28.00
N ALA A 556 22.25 17.76 -27.74
CA ALA A 556 23.65 17.49 -28.06
C ALA A 556 23.68 16.17 -28.85
N GLU A 557 24.44 16.11 -29.94
CA GLU A 557 24.50 14.93 -30.80
C GLU A 557 25.20 13.78 -30.07
N CYS A 558 24.43 12.82 -29.56
CA CYS A 558 24.98 11.55 -29.13
C CYS A 558 25.21 10.68 -30.38
N HIS A 559 26.28 10.96 -31.10
CA HIS A 559 26.82 10.04 -32.10
C HIS A 559 27.15 8.69 -31.43
N ASP A 560 26.90 7.62 -32.17
CA ASP A 560 27.03 6.22 -31.74
C ASP A 560 28.52 5.79 -31.63
N ASN A 561 29.26 6.44 -30.74
CA ASN A 561 30.65 6.13 -30.43
C ASN A 561 30.69 5.33 -29.13
N GLY A 562 30.97 4.02 -29.24
CA GLY A 562 31.00 3.07 -28.12
C GLY A 562 32.16 3.27 -27.14
N TYR A 563 32.15 4.35 -26.36
CA TYR A 563 33.17 4.64 -25.34
C TYR A 563 33.15 3.67 -24.15
N VAL A 564 32.01 3.03 -23.87
CA VAL A 564 31.85 2.02 -22.82
C VAL A 564 31.14 0.80 -23.39
N SER A 565 31.67 -0.39 -23.09
CA SER A 565 31.11 -1.68 -23.48
C SER A 565 30.84 -2.55 -22.26
N VAL A 566 29.78 -3.36 -22.34
CA VAL A 566 29.45 -4.40 -21.34
C VAL A 566 29.55 -5.76 -22.01
N ALA A 567 30.28 -6.68 -21.39
CA ALA A 567 30.45 -8.06 -21.88
C ALA A 567 30.59 -9.03 -20.70
N ALA A 568 30.44 -10.32 -20.94
CA ALA A 568 30.71 -11.35 -19.92
C ALA A 568 32.14 -11.21 -19.36
N CYS A 569 32.28 -11.29 -18.05
CA CYS A 569 33.56 -11.21 -17.36
C CYS A 569 34.38 -12.49 -17.59
N PRO A 570 35.62 -12.40 -18.12
CA PRO A 570 36.48 -13.57 -18.29
C PRO A 570 36.81 -14.29 -16.98
N ASP A 571 36.83 -13.55 -15.87
CA ASP A 571 37.18 -14.02 -14.53
C ASP A 571 35.95 -14.50 -13.72
N GLY A 572 34.83 -14.75 -14.40
CA GLY A 572 33.59 -15.24 -13.82
C GLY A 572 32.85 -14.19 -12.98
N TYR A 573 32.10 -14.64 -11.98
CA TYR A 573 31.21 -13.78 -11.20
C TYR A 573 31.94 -13.00 -10.09
N GLU A 574 31.45 -11.78 -9.81
CA GLU A 574 31.65 -11.09 -8.53
C GLU A 574 30.38 -11.31 -7.69
N VAL A 575 30.51 -12.08 -6.60
CA VAL A 575 29.40 -12.41 -5.69
C VAL A 575 29.79 -12.11 -4.26
N GLY A 576 28.89 -11.48 -3.52
CA GLY A 576 29.09 -11.09 -2.12
C GLY A 576 29.69 -9.71 -1.96
N ILE A 577 30.31 -9.44 -0.81
CA ILE A 577 30.83 -8.11 -0.48
C ILE A 577 32.29 -7.98 -0.94
N HIS A 578 32.54 -7.19 -1.98
CA HIS A 578 33.88 -6.83 -2.43
C HIS A 578 34.12 -5.33 -2.22
N PRO A 579 35.26 -4.89 -1.66
CA PRO A 579 35.56 -3.47 -1.52
C PRO A 579 35.76 -2.81 -2.89
N ILE A 580 34.85 -1.90 -3.24
CA ILE A 580 34.95 -1.05 -4.42
C ILE A 580 35.82 0.15 -4.05
N ALA A 581 37.00 0.29 -4.65
CA ALA A 581 37.87 1.46 -4.46
C ALA A 581 37.25 2.66 -5.18
N LEU A 582 36.76 3.66 -4.43
CA LEU A 582 36.02 4.77 -5.00
C LEU A 582 36.94 5.82 -5.63
N ASN A 583 36.46 6.44 -6.69
CA ASN A 583 37.11 7.60 -7.30
C ASN A 583 36.99 8.82 -6.35
N PRO A 584 38.09 9.46 -5.93
CA PRO A 584 38.03 10.59 -5.02
C PRO A 584 37.25 11.80 -5.57
N ALA A 585 37.13 11.95 -6.88
CA ALA A 585 36.29 12.98 -7.50
C ALA A 585 34.79 12.67 -7.37
N PHE A 586 34.39 11.39 -7.41
CA PHE A 586 33.03 10.96 -7.11
C PHE A 586 32.71 11.15 -5.63
N VAL A 587 33.61 10.77 -4.72
CA VAL A 587 33.41 10.93 -3.26
C VAL A 587 33.22 12.42 -2.90
N ARG A 588 34.02 13.32 -3.47
CA ARG A 588 33.88 14.77 -3.27
C ARG A 588 32.61 15.37 -3.86
N ALA A 589 31.96 14.72 -4.82
CA ALA A 589 30.71 15.23 -5.36
C ALA A 589 29.56 15.17 -4.33
N PHE A 590 29.66 14.36 -3.28
CA PHE A 590 28.60 14.17 -2.29
C PHE A 590 29.05 14.62 -0.89
N PRO A 591 28.44 15.67 -0.30
CA PRO A 591 28.88 16.19 0.98
C PRO A 591 28.68 15.17 2.12
N GLY A 592 29.68 15.03 2.99
CA GLY A 592 29.59 14.27 4.24
C GLY A 592 29.71 12.74 4.15
N ILE A 593 29.75 12.13 2.95
CA ILE A 593 29.95 10.68 2.83
C ILE A 593 31.39 10.24 3.15
N GLU A 594 32.38 11.11 2.88
CA GLU A 594 33.80 10.77 3.02
C GLU A 594 34.16 10.28 4.43
N ALA A 595 33.57 10.91 5.46
CA ALA A 595 33.82 10.57 6.87
C ALA A 595 33.07 9.31 7.36
N ARG A 596 32.21 8.72 6.52
CA ARG A 596 31.35 7.57 6.86
C ARG A 596 31.73 6.29 6.09
N LEU A 597 32.49 6.43 5.01
CA LEU A 597 33.00 5.31 4.22
C LEU A 597 34.32 4.78 4.81
N PRO A 598 34.58 3.47 4.79
CA PRO A 598 35.85 2.91 5.21
C PRO A 598 37.00 3.31 4.27
N GLY A 599 38.17 3.64 4.82
CA GLY A 599 39.37 3.93 4.02
C GLY A 599 40.28 4.98 4.66
N GLN A 600 41.34 5.35 3.94
CA GLN A 600 42.14 6.55 4.24
C GLN A 600 41.60 7.73 3.44
N GLN A 601 41.94 8.97 3.83
CA GLN A 601 41.47 10.16 3.14
C GLN A 601 41.90 10.17 1.66
N GLY A 602 40.94 10.34 0.74
CA GLY A 602 41.19 10.20 -0.70
C GLY A 602 41.41 8.76 -1.20
N GLN A 603 41.13 7.75 -0.37
CA GLN A 603 41.19 6.31 -0.68
C GLN A 603 40.02 5.56 -0.03
N GLN A 604 38.82 6.15 -0.10
CA GLN A 604 37.60 5.53 0.41
C GLN A 604 37.19 4.31 -0.42
N MET A 605 36.61 3.34 0.27
CA MET A 605 36.03 2.14 -0.31
C MET A 605 34.53 2.09 -0.01
N MET A 606 33.76 1.41 -0.86
CA MET A 606 32.38 1.07 -0.61
C MET A 606 32.21 -0.44 -0.65
N ARG A 607 31.54 -0.99 0.37
CA ARG A 607 31.22 -2.41 0.51
C ARG A 607 29.73 -2.57 0.31
N ILE A 608 29.30 -3.13 -0.82
CA ILE A 608 27.89 -3.46 -1.07
C ILE A 608 27.80 -4.87 -1.66
N GLN A 609 26.64 -5.50 -1.55
CA GLN A 609 26.41 -6.83 -2.10
C GLN A 609 26.49 -6.81 -3.63
N LEU A 610 27.37 -7.63 -4.21
CA LEU A 610 27.52 -7.84 -5.66
C LEU A 610 26.98 -9.22 -6.03
N ILE A 611 26.43 -9.36 -7.25
CA ILE A 611 26.09 -10.63 -7.89
C ILE A 611 25.96 -10.48 -9.40
N HIS A 612 27.07 -10.12 -10.06
CA HIS A 612 27.13 -9.94 -11.51
C HIS A 612 28.21 -10.80 -12.17
N GLY A 613 27.94 -11.23 -13.40
CA GLY A 613 28.89 -11.93 -14.28
C GLY A 613 29.39 -11.07 -15.44
N ASP A 614 28.97 -9.80 -15.48
CA ASP A 614 29.33 -8.84 -16.53
C ASP A 614 30.50 -7.97 -16.07
N ARG A 615 31.37 -7.61 -17.01
CA ARG A 615 32.47 -6.65 -16.85
C ARG A 615 32.22 -5.44 -17.74
N VAL A 616 32.40 -4.25 -17.17
CA VAL A 616 32.26 -2.98 -17.89
C VAL A 616 33.64 -2.41 -18.18
N THR A 617 33.90 -2.08 -19.44
CA THR A 617 35.19 -1.55 -19.91
C THR A 617 34.98 -0.27 -20.72
N ALA A 618 35.92 0.67 -20.63
CA ALA A 618 35.97 1.82 -21.53
C ALA A 618 37.03 1.60 -22.63
N SER A 619 36.94 2.36 -23.72
CA SER A 619 37.97 2.40 -24.77
C SER A 619 39.35 2.77 -24.20
N GLU A 620 40.38 1.99 -24.54
CA GLU A 620 41.76 2.26 -24.11
C GLU A 620 42.29 3.59 -24.68
N SER A 621 43.20 4.23 -23.94
CA SER A 621 43.96 5.36 -24.45
C SER A 621 45.35 4.93 -24.90
N GLU A 622 45.95 5.68 -25.81
CA GLU A 622 47.35 5.53 -26.24
C GLU A 622 48.37 5.82 -25.10
N SER A 623 47.93 6.15 -23.88
CA SER A 623 48.77 6.69 -22.81
C SER A 623 48.88 5.83 -21.53
N GLY A 624 48.72 4.51 -21.64
CA GLY A 624 49.38 3.50 -20.78
C GLY A 624 49.10 3.50 -19.26
N SER A 625 48.27 4.41 -18.74
CA SER A 625 47.82 4.40 -17.35
C SER A 625 46.49 3.66 -17.24
N GLY A 626 46.43 2.61 -16.41
CA GLY A 626 45.30 1.66 -16.32
C GLY A 626 44.01 2.21 -15.69
N SER A 627 43.71 3.49 -15.86
CA SER A 627 42.43 4.10 -15.51
C SER A 627 41.57 4.19 -16.77
N ALA A 628 40.34 3.67 -16.72
CA ALA A 628 39.36 3.82 -17.78
C ALA A 628 39.14 5.32 -18.09
N LEU A 629 39.50 5.75 -19.31
CA LEU A 629 39.42 7.14 -19.73
C LEU A 629 38.01 7.45 -20.27
N LEU A 630 37.13 7.81 -19.35
CA LEU A 630 35.79 8.29 -19.66
C LEU A 630 35.85 9.76 -20.11
N PRO A 631 35.05 10.16 -21.13
CA PRO A 631 35.03 11.54 -21.60
C PRO A 631 34.37 12.46 -20.55
N SER A 632 34.97 13.63 -20.31
CA SER A 632 34.40 14.64 -19.41
C SER A 632 32.96 14.99 -19.82
N PRO A 633 31.99 15.07 -18.87
CA PRO A 633 32.14 15.09 -17.42
C PRO A 633 31.91 13.72 -16.74
N TRP A 634 31.94 12.60 -17.47
CA TRP A 634 31.75 11.27 -16.89
C TRP A 634 32.87 10.89 -15.93
N LEU A 635 32.50 10.35 -14.78
CA LEU A 635 33.39 9.73 -13.80
C LEU A 635 33.05 8.25 -13.63
N ASN A 636 34.09 7.43 -13.46
CA ASN A 636 33.93 6.11 -12.89
C ASN A 636 33.67 6.28 -11.39
N ILE A 637 32.69 5.57 -10.84
CA ILE A 637 32.42 5.53 -9.40
C ILE A 637 33.56 4.87 -8.65
N GLY A 638 34.13 3.79 -9.20
CA GLY A 638 35.20 3.02 -8.58
C GLY A 638 35.52 1.73 -9.31
N SER A 639 36.42 0.92 -8.75
CA SER A 639 36.84 -0.36 -9.34
C SER A 639 37.00 -1.47 -8.29
N THR A 640 36.90 -2.71 -8.74
CA THR A 640 37.34 -3.91 -8.02
C THR A 640 38.50 -4.57 -8.77
N ASN A 641 39.01 -5.69 -8.25
CA ASN A 641 40.06 -6.47 -8.92
C ASN A 641 39.58 -7.15 -10.21
N LYS A 642 38.26 -7.40 -10.40
CA LYS A 642 37.71 -8.03 -11.62
C LYS A 642 37.04 -7.04 -12.58
N SER A 643 36.36 -6.01 -12.07
CA SER A 643 35.69 -5.00 -12.90
C SER A 643 36.34 -3.61 -12.74
N PRO A 644 36.94 -3.04 -13.82
CA PRO A 644 37.64 -1.76 -13.75
C PRO A 644 36.70 -0.55 -13.65
N ILE A 645 35.41 -0.75 -13.92
CA ILE A 645 34.33 0.22 -13.75
C ILE A 645 33.24 -0.49 -12.95
N GLN A 646 32.93 -0.03 -11.74
CA GLN A 646 31.83 -0.55 -10.90
C GLN A 646 30.57 0.31 -10.96
N GLY A 647 30.63 1.45 -11.65
CA GLY A 647 29.51 2.35 -11.84
C GLY A 647 29.91 3.59 -12.64
N LEU A 648 28.94 4.24 -13.27
CA LEU A 648 29.13 5.47 -14.02
C LEU A 648 28.37 6.60 -13.35
N TYR A 649 29.02 7.74 -13.23
CA TYR A 649 28.42 8.98 -12.73
C TYR A 649 28.63 10.11 -13.75
N HIS A 650 27.52 10.68 -14.19
CA HIS A 650 27.47 11.96 -14.88
C HIS A 650 26.67 12.92 -14.01
N PRO A 651 27.27 14.03 -13.51
CA PRO A 651 26.58 15.03 -12.71
C PRO A 651 25.22 15.41 -13.29
N SER A 652 24.19 15.41 -12.44
CA SER A 652 22.81 15.80 -12.74
C SER A 652 22.12 15.02 -13.88
N ARG A 653 22.68 13.90 -14.36
CA ARG A 653 22.09 13.11 -15.46
C ARG A 653 22.04 11.60 -15.21
N VAL A 654 23.13 10.97 -14.81
CA VAL A 654 23.22 9.51 -14.71
C VAL A 654 24.03 9.08 -13.48
N LEU A 655 23.52 8.09 -12.75
CA LEU A 655 24.21 7.38 -11.68
C LEU A 655 23.89 5.89 -11.83
N THR A 656 24.90 5.02 -11.89
CA THR A 656 24.71 3.56 -12.01
C THR A 656 25.62 2.80 -11.04
N TYR A 657 25.17 1.64 -10.58
CA TYR A 657 25.99 0.68 -9.81
C TYR A 657 25.92 -0.70 -10.46
N GLN A 658 27.01 -1.47 -10.38
CA GLN A 658 27.01 -2.94 -10.54
C GLN A 658 26.67 -3.66 -9.22
N GLY A 659 26.87 -2.99 -8.08
CA GLY A 659 26.46 -3.48 -6.77
C GLY A 659 25.00 -3.17 -6.45
N HIS A 660 24.39 -4.08 -5.72
CA HIS A 660 22.99 -4.07 -5.33
C HIS A 660 22.86 -3.58 -3.89
N PHE A 661 22.66 -2.27 -3.70
CA PHE A 661 22.39 -1.72 -2.37
C PHE A 661 20.97 -2.07 -1.85
N GLU A 662 20.15 -2.69 -2.70
CA GLU A 662 18.88 -3.31 -2.34
C GLU A 662 19.00 -4.76 -1.86
N PHE A 663 20.19 -5.37 -1.98
CA PHE A 663 20.47 -6.71 -1.49
C PHE A 663 21.15 -6.64 -0.13
N ASP A 664 20.76 -7.54 0.77
CA ASP A 664 21.54 -7.91 1.95
C ASP A 664 22.03 -9.35 1.82
N THR A 665 22.74 -9.83 2.84
CA THR A 665 23.28 -11.19 2.94
C THR A 665 22.20 -12.25 2.73
N SER A 666 20.95 -12.02 3.12
CA SER A 666 19.84 -12.97 2.93
C SER A 666 19.36 -12.97 1.48
N VAL A 667 19.11 -11.78 0.90
CA VAL A 667 18.68 -11.63 -0.49
C VAL A 667 19.74 -12.17 -1.45
N ASN A 668 20.99 -11.77 -1.27
CA ASN A 668 22.09 -12.21 -2.13
C ASN A 668 22.34 -13.71 -1.98
N ARG A 669 22.20 -14.27 -0.77
CA ARG A 669 22.29 -15.72 -0.54
C ARG A 669 21.26 -16.51 -1.35
N GLU A 670 19.99 -16.10 -1.29
CA GLU A 670 18.91 -16.78 -1.99
C GLU A 670 19.05 -16.64 -3.51
N THR A 671 19.42 -15.45 -3.99
CA THR A 671 19.70 -15.22 -5.42
C THR A 671 20.91 -16.05 -5.90
N CYS A 672 21.97 -16.16 -5.10
CA CYS A 672 23.14 -17.00 -5.39
C CYS A 672 22.78 -18.50 -5.48
N LEU A 673 21.90 -19.01 -4.62
CA LEU A 673 21.42 -20.40 -4.70
C LEU A 673 20.66 -20.67 -6.00
N GLU A 674 19.75 -19.76 -6.36
CA GLU A 674 18.93 -19.89 -7.57
C GLU A 674 19.75 -19.68 -8.85
N PHE A 675 20.74 -18.77 -8.85
CA PHE A 675 21.67 -18.59 -9.97
C PHE A 675 22.56 -19.83 -10.16
N ALA A 676 23.10 -20.39 -9.08
CA ALA A 676 23.84 -21.66 -9.13
C ALA A 676 23.01 -22.78 -9.77
N ARG A 677 21.72 -22.87 -9.41
CA ARG A 677 20.77 -23.85 -9.98
C ARG A 677 20.44 -23.58 -11.45
N ARG A 678 20.20 -22.33 -11.84
CA ARG A 678 19.83 -21.96 -13.22
C ARG A 678 20.99 -22.07 -14.20
N GLN A 679 22.19 -21.74 -13.76
CA GLN A 679 23.38 -21.68 -14.60
C GLN A 679 24.28 -22.92 -14.51
N GLY A 680 24.02 -23.84 -13.57
CA GLY A 680 24.81 -25.05 -13.39
C GLY A 680 26.20 -24.79 -12.80
N TRP A 681 26.32 -23.84 -11.86
CA TRP A 681 27.58 -23.63 -11.12
C TRP A 681 27.95 -24.88 -10.33
N SER A 682 29.25 -25.18 -10.20
CA SER A 682 29.68 -26.35 -9.44
C SER A 682 29.37 -26.19 -7.94
N ASP A 683 29.26 -27.30 -7.20
CA ASP A 683 29.09 -27.26 -5.74
C ASP A 683 30.19 -26.43 -5.06
N ALA A 684 31.43 -26.53 -5.55
CA ALA A 684 32.58 -25.78 -5.05
C ALA A 684 32.48 -24.27 -5.32
N ASP A 685 32.04 -23.87 -6.52
CA ASP A 685 31.81 -22.46 -6.85
C ASP A 685 30.67 -21.88 -6.00
N ARG A 686 29.57 -22.62 -5.86
CA ARG A 686 28.43 -22.25 -5.02
C ARG A 686 28.86 -22.04 -3.57
N GLU A 687 29.61 -22.97 -2.98
CA GLU A 687 30.10 -22.84 -1.61
C GLU A 687 31.09 -21.66 -1.46
N SER A 688 31.95 -21.44 -2.45
CA SER A 688 32.86 -20.29 -2.50
C SER A 688 32.12 -18.94 -2.54
N TYR A 689 31.10 -18.81 -3.40
CA TYR A 689 30.29 -17.58 -3.48
C TYR A 689 29.45 -17.37 -2.21
N LEU A 690 28.83 -18.42 -1.68
CA LEU A 690 28.09 -18.34 -0.41
C LEU A 690 28.96 -17.90 0.77
N ALA A 691 30.26 -18.25 0.78
CA ALA A 691 31.20 -17.78 1.79
C ALA A 691 31.55 -16.28 1.65
N GLN A 692 31.46 -15.70 0.44
CA GLN A 692 31.77 -14.29 0.16
C GLN A 692 30.59 -13.33 0.46
N ILE A 693 29.36 -13.84 0.50
CA ILE A 693 28.14 -13.04 0.77
C ILE A 693 28.03 -12.60 2.23
N GLY A 694 28.65 -13.33 3.16
CA GLY A 694 28.63 -13.05 4.60
C GLY A 694 27.78 -14.05 5.40
N ARG A 695 27.54 -13.75 6.69
CA ARG A 695 26.65 -14.54 7.55
C ARG A 695 25.44 -13.72 7.94
N ALA A 696 24.25 -14.14 7.52
CA ALA A 696 23.01 -13.43 7.83
C ALA A 696 22.79 -13.39 9.35
N SER A 697 22.51 -12.20 9.89
CA SER A 697 22.09 -12.07 11.29
C SER A 697 20.62 -12.50 11.42
N ALA A 698 20.24 -13.09 12.56
CA ALA A 698 18.85 -13.50 12.81
C ALA A 698 17.85 -12.33 12.88
N ALA A 699 18.33 -11.08 12.82
CA ALA A 699 17.53 -9.86 12.81
C ALA A 699 17.38 -9.20 11.41
N ALA A 700 18.14 -9.66 10.40
CA ALA A 700 18.22 -9.02 9.06
C ALA A 700 16.95 -9.18 8.17
N ALA A 701 15.80 -9.55 8.74
CA ALA A 701 14.61 -9.89 7.97
C ALA A 701 13.68 -8.69 7.65
N ALA A 702 13.80 -7.56 8.36
CA ALA A 702 12.77 -6.51 8.36
C ALA A 702 12.96 -5.38 7.34
N ILE A 703 14.19 -5.01 7.00
CA ILE A 703 14.53 -3.93 6.07
C ILE A 703 15.83 -4.34 5.34
N PRO A 704 15.92 -4.23 3.99
CA PRO A 704 17.17 -4.52 3.29
C PRO A 704 18.32 -3.62 3.78
N GLY A 705 19.48 -4.21 4.02
CA GLY A 705 20.70 -3.50 4.47
C GLY A 705 20.66 -2.96 5.91
N ASP A 706 19.65 -3.27 6.73
CA ASP A 706 19.57 -2.73 8.10
C ASP A 706 20.35 -3.56 9.14
N GLY A 707 20.57 -4.85 8.87
CA GLY A 707 21.19 -5.81 9.80
C GLY A 707 22.57 -6.34 9.41
N ASP A 708 23.20 -5.75 8.38
CA ASP A 708 24.48 -6.19 7.79
C ASP A 708 25.61 -5.16 8.02
N ASP A 709 26.86 -5.63 8.05
CA ASP A 709 28.07 -4.78 8.08
C ASP A 709 28.51 -4.42 6.64
N ASP A 710 27.64 -3.68 5.96
CA ASP A 710 27.89 -3.12 4.63
C ASP A 710 27.52 -1.63 4.56
N ASP A 711 27.81 -1.02 3.41
CA ASP A 711 27.67 0.41 3.16
C ASP A 711 26.41 0.72 2.31
N ALA A 712 25.44 -0.20 2.20
CA ALA A 712 24.23 -0.06 1.37
C ALA A 712 23.38 1.16 1.78
N LYS A 713 23.35 1.46 3.08
CA LYS A 713 22.71 2.68 3.63
C LYS A 713 23.32 3.97 3.08
N ILE A 714 24.64 3.99 2.82
CA ILE A 714 25.36 5.13 2.26
C ILE A 714 25.12 5.21 0.75
N ALA A 715 25.14 4.07 0.04
CA ALA A 715 24.80 4.02 -1.39
C ALA A 715 23.38 4.56 -1.67
N ALA A 716 22.38 4.18 -0.87
CA ALA A 716 21.01 4.70 -0.96
C ALA A 716 20.91 6.22 -0.71
N GLU A 717 21.72 6.74 0.22
CA GLU A 717 21.81 8.20 0.46
C GLU A 717 22.48 8.94 -0.69
N ILE A 718 23.50 8.37 -1.32
CA ILE A 718 24.14 8.94 -2.52
C ILE A 718 23.14 9.03 -3.68
N VAL A 719 22.35 7.97 -3.90
CA VAL A 719 21.24 8.02 -4.89
C VAL A 719 20.29 9.16 -4.56
N LEU A 720 19.88 9.31 -3.29
CA LEU A 720 18.96 10.38 -2.95
C LEU A 720 19.58 11.78 -3.04
N MET A 721 20.86 11.98 -2.69
CA MET A 721 21.56 13.26 -2.87
C MET A 721 21.68 13.64 -4.34
N PHE A 722 21.97 12.67 -5.22
CA PHE A 722 21.97 12.83 -6.67
C PHE A 722 20.58 13.24 -7.18
N LEU A 723 19.52 12.49 -6.85
CA LEU A 723 18.14 12.82 -7.23
C LEU A 723 17.66 14.16 -6.63
N ALA A 724 18.20 14.53 -5.47
CA ALA A 724 17.91 15.80 -4.83
C ALA A 724 18.67 16.98 -5.46
N GLY A 725 19.73 16.76 -6.24
CA GLY A 725 20.58 17.82 -6.82
C GLY A 725 21.52 18.47 -5.80
N VAL A 726 22.01 17.70 -4.81
CA VAL A 726 22.90 18.17 -3.72
C VAL A 726 24.38 17.93 -4.05
N GLU A 727 24.68 17.52 -5.28
CA GLU A 727 26.04 17.31 -5.76
C GLU A 727 26.84 18.62 -5.83
N GLU A 728 28.08 18.62 -5.33
CA GLU A 728 28.98 19.78 -5.43
C GLU A 728 29.49 19.97 -6.86
N SER A 729 29.51 21.23 -7.33
CA SER A 729 29.99 21.54 -8.68
C SER A 729 31.49 21.30 -8.80
N LEU A 730 31.87 20.32 -9.63
CA LEU A 730 33.26 19.95 -9.92
C LEU A 730 34.06 21.02 -10.71
N CYS A 731 33.44 22.15 -11.06
CA CYS A 731 34.06 23.28 -11.74
C CYS A 731 34.88 24.14 -10.76
N GLY A 732 36.15 23.76 -10.55
CA GLY A 732 37.01 24.41 -9.55
C GLY A 732 37.48 25.83 -9.90
N GLY A 733 37.51 26.69 -8.87
CA GLY A 733 38.50 27.77 -8.75
C GLY A 733 38.01 29.21 -9.02
N GLY A 734 37.70 29.97 -7.95
CA GLY A 734 37.70 31.43 -8.01
C GLY A 734 36.67 32.15 -7.13
N GLN A 735 37.12 32.65 -5.99
CA GLN A 735 36.64 33.80 -5.20
C GLN A 735 35.14 34.14 -5.11
N THR A 736 34.70 34.27 -3.86
CA THR A 736 33.53 35.02 -3.36
C THR A 736 32.92 36.08 -4.28
N ALA A 737 31.73 35.81 -4.82
CA ALA A 737 30.76 36.84 -5.20
C ALA A 737 29.32 36.30 -5.09
N THR A 738 28.41 37.12 -4.57
CA THR A 738 26.97 36.85 -4.60
C THR A 738 26.47 36.81 -6.05
N ALA A 739 26.05 35.64 -6.52
CA ALA A 739 25.47 35.47 -7.85
C ALA A 739 24.16 34.65 -7.78
N VAL A 740 23.03 35.35 -7.86
CA VAL A 740 21.74 34.71 -8.16
C VAL A 740 21.73 34.33 -9.64
N SER A 741 21.93 33.05 -9.93
CA SER A 741 21.59 32.42 -11.22
C SER A 741 21.33 30.94 -10.98
N ARG A 742 20.07 30.51 -10.83
CA ARG A 742 19.25 29.99 -11.95
C ARG A 742 20.09 29.19 -12.96
N ASN A 743 19.97 27.86 -12.88
CA ASN A 743 19.75 26.95 -14.02
C ASN A 743 19.61 25.48 -13.56
N GLY A 744 18.66 25.21 -12.65
CA GLY A 744 17.98 23.92 -12.70
C GLY A 744 17.02 23.97 -13.89
N LEU A 745 17.25 23.13 -14.91
CA LEU A 745 16.45 22.80 -16.13
C LEU A 745 15.75 23.96 -16.93
N VAL A 746 15.73 23.86 -18.27
CA VAL A 746 14.85 24.55 -19.28
C VAL A 746 14.82 26.10 -19.43
N THR A 747 15.45 26.57 -20.54
CA THR A 747 15.07 27.61 -21.57
C THR A 747 14.62 29.03 -21.12
N PRO A 748 14.35 30.06 -21.99
CA PRO A 748 14.35 30.24 -23.48
C PRO A 748 15.33 31.38 -23.95
N PRO A 749 15.27 32.04 -25.15
CA PRO A 749 14.28 32.08 -26.25
C PRO A 749 14.82 31.96 -27.71
N LEU A 750 14.39 32.84 -28.64
CA LEU A 750 14.30 32.70 -30.11
C LEU A 750 15.03 33.82 -30.91
N ALA A 751 15.46 33.52 -32.14
CA ALA A 751 14.96 34.14 -33.40
C ALA A 751 15.62 33.55 -34.68
N GLU A 752 14.81 33.32 -35.72
CA GLU A 752 15.20 33.10 -37.13
C GLU A 752 15.61 34.44 -37.82
N PRO A 753 16.21 34.50 -39.05
CA PRO A 753 16.11 33.53 -40.15
C PRO A 753 17.36 33.30 -41.06
N GLU A 754 17.13 32.44 -42.07
CA GLU A 754 17.57 32.57 -43.48
C GLU A 754 18.93 32.01 -44.02
N GLN A 755 18.82 31.61 -45.30
CA GLN A 755 19.83 31.56 -46.38
C GLN A 755 20.78 30.33 -46.57
N GLU A 756 20.35 29.51 -47.55
CA GLU A 756 21.03 29.21 -48.83
C GLU A 756 22.37 28.43 -48.94
N LYS A 757 22.41 27.61 -50.01
CA LYS A 757 23.56 27.07 -50.77
C LYS A 757 24.38 25.98 -50.06
N ILE A 758 24.77 24.87 -50.71
CA ILE A 758 24.78 24.48 -52.14
C ILE A 758 24.08 23.13 -52.31
#